data_AF-A0A3C0EHD9-F1
#
_entry.id   AF-A0A3C0EHD9-F1
#
_cell.length_a   1.000
_cell.length_b   1.000
_cell.length_c   1.000
_cell.angle_alpha   90.00
_cell.angle_beta   90.00
_cell.angle_gamma   90.00
#
_symmetry.space_group_name_H-M   'P 1'
#
loop_
_entity.id
_entity.type
_entity.pdbx_description
1 polymer ?
#
loop_
_entity_poly.entity_id
_entity_poly.type
_entity_poly.pdbx_seq_one_letter_code
_entity_poly.pdbx_strand_id
1 'polypeptide(L)'
;MRLAIVTFIVILTSTLCAQALEFQPDKVVRLGANVDQIVSGAASQVVFDNYFVAWNSDENTEYRLCVEYDPKSTALAQSNVTVLRAILKFESKPWGLGRNAVTVDVLDSRNSDWRQLAYMPGAERLLADGWTQKKYELNITSQLRQALSSGQSLRIRFSQDNDTDITTKDGKRIKPFDGGTSDQIQVSSGCTVSKPTISVVYDTISVSEQSDRSVASREVTDFAIDPALPDQGQLSGGHTIGRAIALLGGKSGTIRLKKSGQYTIGSNLLIPENVELKVARGAIMHVNPDTKLTIHGYINAGPHQIFNQQGIIDGEVQNSDILPQWFGAKGDGIADDTTCLQQAVDMACRTGVMRVNLGRGHYRLTRTLDCTNSRRPNTIRRDYLQIHGSSFQTQMIGDTGDGHAVIETSGSQWLELHNFKIKAGDKNPSSIGIFAGCPKILPQCQNQVFHLFISLHDDIQANEGLGTIGIWNFAAEEHTYHSMYIAANRPVILTAFNNQPSDPLGMEYKHPMLDLLNVHSLGMTTFSGECFLNAIGRRAPAVTTNCANTIRFENTYIGGSPGAKSPAHAFEVYGSLVSLNYSGVVESLATFMKLHGQLINANATVTFGNITTVNESLLKMGSDAKVVNSTLKFQLEANSNRPLLTLFQSGKAKHNDDWQQDVKQGQVDDIAPTAGLTDQSDGESALINTEIFTNLPKHHLNIAPQVSRLSRDTVIYGANAKVNLR
;
A
#
# COMPACT_ATOMS: atom_id res chain seq x y z
N MET A 1 -61.87 47.89 -37.88
CA MET A 1 -61.00 48.88 -37.24
C MET A 1 -61.42 49.07 -35.78
N ARG A 2 -61.09 48.10 -34.91
CA ARG A 2 -61.20 48.10 -33.43
C ARG A 2 -60.85 46.69 -32.91
N LEU A 3 -59.68 46.20 -33.30
CA LEU A 3 -59.07 44.98 -32.76
C LEU A 3 -57.54 45.07 -32.87
N ALA A 4 -56.98 46.21 -32.45
CA ALA A 4 -55.53 46.48 -32.51
C ALA A 4 -55.02 47.41 -31.39
N ILE A 5 -55.79 47.60 -30.29
CA ILE A 5 -55.41 48.53 -29.20
C ILE A 5 -55.33 47.82 -27.82
N VAL A 6 -55.40 46.49 -27.78
CA VAL A 6 -55.25 45.72 -26.51
C VAL A 6 -53.89 45.02 -26.40
N THR A 7 -53.06 45.04 -27.45
CA THR A 7 -51.76 44.35 -27.47
C THR A 7 -50.56 45.27 -27.20
N PHE A 8 -50.77 46.55 -26.87
CA PHE A 8 -49.66 47.52 -26.72
C PHE A 8 -49.51 48.14 -25.31
N ILE A 9 -50.25 47.66 -24.30
CA ILE A 9 -50.12 48.08 -22.89
C ILE A 9 -49.88 46.88 -21.96
N VAL A 10 -49.02 45.94 -22.36
CA VAL A 10 -48.45 44.91 -21.47
C VAL A 10 -46.92 44.78 -21.65
N ILE A 11 -46.29 45.63 -22.48
CA ILE A 11 -44.84 45.55 -22.78
C ILE A 11 -44.00 46.57 -21.99
N LEU A 12 -44.59 47.38 -21.11
CA LEU A 12 -43.83 48.36 -20.31
C LEU A 12 -44.29 48.34 -18.84
N THR A 13 -43.93 47.28 -18.11
CA THR A 13 -43.66 47.26 -16.65
C THR A 13 -43.37 45.81 -16.19
N SER A 14 -42.26 45.23 -16.65
CA SER A 14 -41.62 44.10 -15.95
C SER A 14 -40.10 44.06 -16.17
N THR A 15 -39.50 45.24 -16.31
CA THR A 15 -38.05 45.46 -16.19
C THR A 15 -37.81 46.14 -14.85
N LEU A 16 -37.88 45.38 -13.76
CA LEU A 16 -37.28 45.70 -12.47
C LEU A 16 -37.24 44.43 -11.61
N CYS A 17 -36.06 44.12 -11.10
CA CYS A 17 -35.71 43.03 -10.20
C CYS A 17 -35.62 41.60 -10.80
N ALA A 18 -34.79 41.44 -11.82
CA ALA A 18 -33.79 40.37 -11.71
C ALA A 18 -32.81 40.78 -10.61
N GLN A 19 -33.17 40.55 -9.34
CA GLN A 19 -32.14 40.35 -8.34
C GLN A 19 -31.45 39.07 -8.77
N ALA A 20 -30.28 39.22 -9.38
CA ALA A 20 -29.28 38.17 -9.32
C ALA A 20 -29.24 37.77 -7.84
N LEU A 21 -29.69 36.54 -7.55
CA LEU A 21 -29.26 35.85 -6.35
C LEU A 21 -27.76 35.71 -6.55
N GLU A 22 -27.06 36.74 -6.10
CA GLU A 22 -25.63 36.78 -5.97
C GLU A 22 -25.30 35.55 -5.13
N PHE A 23 -24.85 34.49 -5.79
CA PHE A 23 -24.16 33.39 -5.14
C PHE A 23 -23.06 34.07 -4.33
N GLN A 24 -23.25 34.19 -3.02
CA GLN A 24 -22.22 34.61 -2.10
C GLN A 24 -21.30 33.38 -1.98
N PRO A 25 -20.21 33.29 -2.75
CA PRO A 25 -19.36 32.12 -2.69
C PRO A 25 -18.59 32.26 -1.37
N ASP A 26 -18.53 31.16 -0.63
CA ASP A 26 -17.62 30.98 0.49
C ASP A 26 -17.97 31.79 1.76
N LYS A 27 -18.81 31.21 2.65
CA LYS A 27 -18.65 31.53 4.07
C LYS A 27 -17.36 30.87 4.56
N VAL A 28 -16.34 31.70 4.76
CA VAL A 28 -15.12 31.31 5.46
C VAL A 28 -15.44 31.30 6.97
N VAL A 29 -15.49 30.12 7.56
CA VAL A 29 -15.53 29.99 9.02
C VAL A 29 -14.09 30.14 9.53
N ARG A 30 -13.79 31.28 10.16
CA ARG A 30 -12.52 31.49 10.84
C ARG A 30 -12.57 30.82 12.21
N LEU A 31 -11.62 29.95 12.48
CA LEU A 31 -11.40 29.40 13.82
C LEU A 31 -10.66 30.49 14.61
N GLY A 32 -11.37 31.20 15.50
CA GLY A 32 -10.78 32.27 16.33
C GLY A 32 -10.11 31.70 17.58
N ALA A 33 -8.92 32.17 17.92
CA ALA A 33 -8.28 31.97 19.22
C ALA A 33 -8.36 33.26 20.04
N ASN A 34 -8.82 33.19 21.28
CA ASN A 34 -8.76 34.31 22.21
C ASN A 34 -7.51 34.13 23.10
N VAL A 35 -6.53 35.04 23.01
CA VAL A 35 -5.15 34.82 23.50
C VAL A 35 -4.96 35.19 24.99
N ASP A 36 -5.93 35.82 25.63
CA ASP A 36 -5.70 36.46 26.93
C ASP A 36 -5.62 35.51 28.15
N GLN A 37 -5.65 34.18 27.99
CA GLN A 37 -5.74 33.25 29.13
C GLN A 37 -4.94 31.94 29.03
N ILE A 38 -3.70 32.00 28.52
CA ILE A 38 -2.74 30.89 28.70
C ILE A 38 -2.01 31.08 30.04
N VAL A 39 -2.44 30.40 31.10
CA VAL A 39 -1.72 30.36 32.38
C VAL A 39 -0.81 29.13 32.39
N SER A 40 0.49 29.33 32.61
CA SER A 40 1.47 28.27 32.79
C SER A 40 1.31 27.63 34.19
N GLY A 41 0.91 26.36 34.24
CA GLY A 41 0.82 25.60 35.49
C GLY A 41 0.29 24.17 35.29
N ALA A 42 0.80 23.23 36.10
CA ALA A 42 0.45 21.81 36.03
C ALA A 42 -1.06 21.59 36.23
N ALA A 43 -1.69 20.98 35.23
CA ALA A 43 -3.05 20.43 35.21
C ALA A 43 -4.08 21.18 36.07
N SER A 44 -4.63 22.29 35.56
CA SER A 44 -5.92 22.82 36.04
C SER A 44 -6.95 22.83 34.91
N GLN A 45 -8.09 22.20 35.16
CA GLN A 45 -9.26 22.22 34.30
C GLN A 45 -9.90 23.60 34.32
N VAL A 46 -10.17 24.15 33.14
CA VAL A 46 -11.16 25.21 32.93
C VAL A 46 -12.02 24.80 31.72
N VAL A 47 -13.34 24.84 31.90
CA VAL A 47 -14.35 24.48 30.89
C VAL A 47 -14.94 25.78 30.34
N PHE A 48 -15.02 25.96 29.00
CA PHE A 48 -16.11 26.55 28.18
C PHE A 48 -15.65 26.85 26.71
N ASP A 49 -16.60 27.23 25.85
CA ASP A 49 -16.76 27.15 24.38
C ASP A 49 -15.54 27.37 23.43
N ASN A 50 -15.36 26.41 22.51
CA ASN A 50 -14.32 26.27 21.47
C ASN A 50 -12.89 26.09 22.02
N TYR A 51 -12.50 24.82 22.20
CA TYR A 51 -11.34 24.41 23.00
C TYR A 51 -9.99 24.44 22.27
N PHE A 52 -8.94 24.80 23.04
CA PHE A 52 -7.53 24.51 22.77
C PHE A 52 -7.00 23.60 23.89
N VAL A 53 -6.37 22.48 23.55
CA VAL A 53 -5.66 21.64 24.53
C VAL A 53 -4.24 21.39 24.02
N ALA A 54 -3.27 21.90 24.76
CA ALA A 54 -1.86 21.55 24.62
C ALA A 54 -1.49 20.59 25.75
N TRP A 55 -0.89 19.45 25.42
CA TRP A 55 -0.41 18.48 26.39
C TRP A 55 0.98 17.99 25.99
N ASN A 56 1.84 17.80 26.99
CA ASN A 56 3.13 17.16 26.87
C ASN A 56 3.00 15.72 27.36
N SER A 57 3.15 14.72 26.49
CA SER A 57 3.14 13.34 26.94
C SER A 57 4.43 13.05 27.72
N ASP A 58 4.31 12.62 28.97
CA ASP A 58 5.48 12.40 29.85
C ASP A 58 6.42 11.30 29.32
N GLU A 59 6.01 10.56 28.29
CA GLU A 59 6.76 9.43 27.73
C GLU A 59 7.27 9.64 26.30
N ASN A 60 6.86 10.68 25.56
CA ASN A 60 7.38 10.94 24.21
C ASN A 60 7.34 12.44 23.85
N THR A 61 8.41 12.91 23.21
CA THR A 61 8.72 14.31 22.83
C THR A 61 7.81 14.90 21.75
N GLU A 62 6.55 14.49 21.66
CA GLU A 62 5.63 14.93 20.61
C GLU A 62 4.72 16.04 21.14
N TYR A 63 4.81 17.22 20.54
CA TYR A 63 3.88 18.31 20.81
C TYR A 63 2.68 18.21 19.86
N ARG A 64 1.48 18.19 20.43
CA ARG A 64 0.22 18.08 19.68
C ARG A 64 -0.67 19.27 19.99
N LEU A 65 -1.13 19.93 18.93
CA LEU A 65 -2.18 20.93 18.98
C LEU A 65 -3.48 20.30 18.51
N CYS A 66 -4.52 20.39 19.33
CA CYS A 66 -5.85 19.92 19.00
C CYS A 66 -6.81 21.11 18.91
N VAL A 67 -7.44 21.28 17.75
CA VAL A 67 -8.53 22.25 17.53
C VAL A 67 -9.83 21.47 17.39
N GLU A 68 -10.79 21.77 18.26
CA GLU A 68 -12.13 21.18 18.16
C GLU A 68 -13.08 22.18 17.50
N TYR A 69 -13.75 21.73 16.44
CA TYR A 69 -14.78 22.47 15.74
C TYR A 69 -16.12 21.77 16.01
N ASP A 70 -16.97 22.40 16.83
CA ASP A 70 -18.34 21.94 17.01
C ASP A 70 -19.23 22.54 15.92
N PRO A 71 -19.63 21.76 14.91
CA PRO A 71 -20.49 22.28 13.84
C PRO A 71 -21.85 22.75 14.37
N LYS A 72 -22.32 22.25 15.54
CA LYS A 72 -23.59 22.66 16.16
C LYS A 72 -23.63 24.14 16.54
N SER A 73 -22.48 24.69 16.88
CA SER A 73 -22.33 26.10 17.26
C SER A 73 -22.38 27.05 16.05
N THR A 74 -22.42 26.52 14.83
CA THR A 74 -22.36 27.32 13.60
C THR A 74 -23.68 27.35 12.85
N ALA A 75 -23.83 28.35 11.97
CA ALA A 75 -24.98 28.45 11.06
C ALA A 75 -25.22 27.20 10.20
N LEU A 76 -24.20 26.34 10.02
CA LEU A 76 -24.29 25.09 9.26
C LEU A 76 -25.18 24.03 9.93
N ALA A 77 -25.25 24.00 11.26
CA ALA A 77 -26.10 23.03 11.98
C ALA A 77 -27.55 23.50 12.16
N GLN A 78 -27.79 24.81 12.06
CA GLN A 78 -29.13 25.40 12.20
C GLN A 78 -29.93 25.40 10.89
N SER A 79 -29.32 24.97 9.79
CA SER A 79 -29.93 25.00 8.45
C SER A 79 -29.86 23.62 7.80
N ASN A 80 -30.92 23.22 7.09
CA ASN A 80 -31.00 21.96 6.33
C ASN A 80 -30.05 22.03 5.12
N VAL A 81 -28.76 21.95 5.39
CA VAL A 81 -27.72 22.26 4.44
C VAL A 81 -27.00 20.99 4.01
N THR A 82 -26.88 20.81 2.69
CA THR A 82 -26.02 19.75 2.14
C THR A 82 -24.63 20.33 1.91
N VAL A 83 -23.65 19.88 2.69
CA VAL A 83 -22.23 20.21 2.45
C VAL A 83 -21.82 19.60 1.12
N LEU A 84 -21.54 20.41 0.10
CA LEU A 84 -21.07 19.94 -1.20
C LEU A 84 -19.56 19.70 -1.18
N ARG A 85 -18.82 20.60 -0.53
CA ARG A 85 -17.36 20.55 -0.40
C ARG A 85 -16.92 21.27 0.87
N ALA A 86 -15.99 20.70 1.61
CA ALA A 86 -15.34 21.36 2.75
C ALA A 86 -13.83 21.24 2.63
N ILE A 87 -13.14 22.38 2.64
CA ILE A 87 -11.68 22.45 2.55
C ILE A 87 -11.13 23.10 3.82
N LEU A 88 -10.27 22.39 4.53
CA LEU A 88 -9.43 22.94 5.60
C LEU A 88 -8.20 23.59 4.97
N LYS A 89 -8.08 24.92 5.09
CA LYS A 89 -6.93 25.69 4.65
C LYS A 89 -6.10 26.12 5.84
N PHE A 90 -4.79 25.93 5.79
CA PHE A 90 -3.87 26.40 6.83
C PHE A 90 -2.51 26.73 6.24
N GLU A 91 -1.78 27.63 6.87
CA GLU A 91 -0.37 27.87 6.55
C GLU A 91 0.48 27.26 7.65
N SER A 92 1.41 26.37 7.28
CA SER A 92 2.34 25.80 8.25
C SER A 92 3.76 26.25 7.91
N LYS A 93 4.46 26.72 8.95
CA LYS A 93 5.88 27.09 8.90
C LYS A 93 6.67 26.12 9.78
N PRO A 94 7.34 25.11 9.21
CA PRO A 94 8.19 24.20 9.98
C PRO A 94 9.46 24.94 10.46
N TRP A 95 10.06 24.45 11.55
CA TRP A 95 11.37 24.87 12.03
C TRP A 95 12.33 23.69 12.02
N GLY A 96 13.42 23.83 11.29
CA GLY A 96 14.42 22.77 11.17
C GLY A 96 13.92 21.54 10.41
N LEU A 97 14.45 20.35 10.77
CA LEU A 97 14.33 19.10 10.02
C LEU A 97 13.05 18.28 10.26
N GLY A 98 12.08 18.82 11.00
CA GLY A 98 10.86 18.07 11.37
C GLY A 98 9.79 18.07 10.28
N ARG A 99 8.98 16.99 10.24
CA ARG A 99 7.77 16.89 9.40
C ARG A 99 6.55 17.35 10.19
N ASN A 100 5.65 18.06 9.53
CA ASN A 100 4.35 18.42 10.10
C ASN A 100 3.30 17.43 9.60
N ALA A 101 2.50 16.90 10.51
CA ALA A 101 1.36 16.06 10.19
C ALA A 101 0.07 16.75 10.62
N VAL A 102 -0.93 16.72 9.74
CA VAL A 102 -2.30 17.15 10.08
C VAL A 102 -3.23 15.96 9.92
N THR A 103 -3.97 15.67 10.99
CA THR A 103 -4.96 14.60 11.05
C THR A 103 -6.32 15.20 11.38
N VAL A 104 -7.36 14.79 10.66
CA VAL A 104 -8.73 15.26 10.90
C VAL A 104 -9.62 14.07 11.23
N ASP A 105 -10.25 14.11 12.40
CA ASP A 105 -11.04 13.04 12.97
C ASP A 105 -12.45 13.52 13.38
N VAL A 106 -13.42 12.60 13.44
CA VAL A 106 -14.76 12.85 13.98
C VAL A 106 -14.88 12.14 15.32
N LEU A 107 -15.26 12.85 16.39
CA LEU A 107 -15.29 12.26 17.75
C LEU A 107 -16.61 11.58 18.07
N ASP A 108 -16.59 10.31 18.49
CA ASP A 108 -17.73 9.73 19.20
C ASP A 108 -17.73 10.21 20.66
N SER A 109 -18.79 10.91 21.06
CA SER A 109 -19.00 11.44 22.41
C SER A 109 -18.97 10.36 23.50
N ARG A 110 -19.05 9.08 23.12
CA ARG A 110 -19.01 7.93 24.03
C ARG A 110 -17.60 7.48 24.43
N ASN A 111 -16.54 8.00 23.80
CA ASN A 111 -15.17 7.60 24.11
C ASN A 111 -14.41 8.77 24.78
N SER A 112 -14.59 8.90 26.10
CA SER A 112 -13.95 9.96 26.91
C SER A 112 -12.47 9.70 27.22
N ASP A 113 -11.96 8.50 26.92
CA ASP A 113 -10.55 8.17 27.13
C ASP A 113 -9.69 8.58 25.92
N TRP A 114 -9.26 9.83 25.96
CA TRP A 114 -8.47 10.51 24.95
C TRP A 114 -7.07 9.88 24.72
N ARG A 115 -6.60 9.00 25.62
CA ARG A 115 -5.27 8.36 25.54
C ARG A 115 -5.21 7.18 24.57
N GLN A 116 -6.34 6.56 24.23
CA GLN A 116 -6.38 5.36 23.38
C GLN A 116 -6.56 5.64 21.88
N LEU A 117 -6.72 6.90 21.47
CA LEU A 117 -7.07 7.30 20.09
C LEU A 117 -5.85 7.56 19.18
N ALA A 118 -4.70 6.97 19.46
CA ALA A 118 -3.45 7.28 18.76
C ALA A 118 -3.41 6.76 17.31
N TYR A 119 -4.24 5.79 16.91
CA TYR A 119 -4.16 5.16 15.59
C TYR A 119 -5.52 4.59 15.13
N MET A 120 -6.45 5.46 14.70
CA MET A 120 -7.70 4.98 14.10
C MET A 120 -7.57 4.82 12.57
N PRO A 121 -7.93 3.66 12.01
CA PRO A 121 -8.08 3.48 10.56
C PRO A 121 -9.23 4.36 10.03
N GLY A 122 -8.96 5.21 9.03
CA GLY A 122 -9.99 6.02 8.34
C GLY A 122 -9.87 7.54 8.48
N ALA A 123 -8.91 8.04 9.26
CA ALA A 123 -8.60 9.47 9.30
C ALA A 123 -7.87 9.91 8.02
N GLU A 124 -8.30 11.02 7.42
CA GLU A 124 -7.49 11.65 6.36
C GLU A 124 -6.26 12.29 6.99
N ARG A 125 -5.09 11.91 6.47
CA ARG A 125 -3.79 12.36 6.96
C ARG A 125 -3.06 13.09 5.85
N LEU A 126 -2.67 14.33 6.12
CA LEU A 126 -1.74 15.06 5.26
C LEU A 126 -0.37 15.05 5.93
N LEU A 127 0.61 14.42 5.28
CA LEU A 127 2.02 14.57 5.62
C LEU A 127 2.59 15.71 4.79
N ALA A 128 2.98 16.78 5.46
CA ALA A 128 3.59 17.94 4.82
C ALA A 128 5.11 17.75 4.78
N ASP A 129 5.62 17.30 3.64
CA ASP A 129 7.06 17.19 3.40
C ASP A 129 7.61 18.51 2.83
N GLY A 130 8.50 19.15 3.59
CA GLY A 130 9.38 20.21 3.09
C GLY A 130 9.63 21.41 4.01
N TRP A 131 10.77 22.05 3.76
CA TRP A 131 11.46 23.09 4.55
C TRP A 131 10.88 24.51 4.45
N THR A 132 9.82 24.70 3.68
CA THR A 132 9.30 26.03 3.33
C THR A 132 7.91 26.23 3.89
N GLN A 133 7.61 27.47 4.29
CA GLN A 133 6.25 27.88 4.61
C GLN A 133 5.38 27.58 3.39
N LYS A 134 4.40 26.69 3.55
CA LYS A 134 3.47 26.30 2.48
C LYS A 134 2.03 26.51 2.97
N LYS A 135 1.18 26.84 2.02
CA LYS A 135 -0.28 26.83 2.20
C LYS A 135 -0.76 25.42 1.87
N TYR A 136 -1.56 24.86 2.74
CA TYR A 136 -2.12 23.53 2.59
C TYR A 136 -3.64 23.63 2.47
N GLU A 137 -4.20 22.77 1.63
CA GLU A 137 -5.65 22.58 1.47
C GLU A 137 -5.94 21.08 1.65
N LEU A 138 -6.78 20.72 2.61
CA LEU A 138 -7.20 19.34 2.87
C LEU A 138 -8.71 19.21 2.68
N ASN A 139 -9.14 18.22 1.90
CA ASN A 139 -10.56 18.00 1.59
C ASN A 139 -11.25 17.20 2.71
N ILE A 140 -11.85 17.91 3.67
CA ILE A 140 -12.49 17.32 4.83
C ILE A 140 -14.00 17.10 4.65
N THR A 141 -14.47 16.94 3.41
CA THR A 141 -15.91 16.90 3.08
C THR A 141 -16.62 15.73 3.76
N SER A 142 -16.03 14.54 3.76
CA SER A 142 -16.63 13.34 4.35
C SER A 142 -16.70 13.43 5.87
N GLN A 143 -15.64 13.92 6.52
CA GLN A 143 -15.56 14.08 7.97
C GLN A 143 -16.52 15.16 8.46
N LEU A 144 -16.63 16.30 7.76
CA LEU A 144 -17.60 17.34 8.12
C LEU A 144 -19.04 16.86 7.94
N ARG A 145 -19.35 16.12 6.86
CA ARG A 145 -20.67 15.51 6.67
C ARG A 145 -21.01 14.52 7.78
N GLN A 146 -20.04 13.67 8.15
CA GLN A 146 -20.20 12.71 9.23
C GLN A 146 -20.48 13.43 10.55
N ALA A 147 -19.65 14.40 10.94
CA ALA A 147 -19.80 15.22 12.15
C ALA A 147 -21.18 15.91 12.22
N LEU A 148 -21.63 16.52 11.12
CA LEU A 148 -22.97 17.12 11.03
C LEU A 148 -24.08 16.09 11.20
N SER A 149 -23.96 14.92 10.56
CA SER A 149 -25.00 13.88 10.61
C SER A 149 -25.11 13.17 11.96
N SER A 150 -23.98 13.00 12.66
CA SER A 150 -23.93 12.34 13.97
C SER A 150 -24.08 13.33 15.13
N GLY A 151 -24.08 14.64 14.86
CA GLY A 151 -24.06 15.67 15.88
C GLY A 151 -22.79 15.60 16.73
N GLN A 152 -21.66 15.27 16.11
CA GLN A 152 -20.35 15.16 16.74
C GLN A 152 -19.46 16.35 16.36
N SER A 153 -18.44 16.63 17.17
CA SER A 153 -17.41 17.63 16.84
C SER A 153 -16.43 17.06 15.83
N LEU A 154 -15.93 17.94 14.95
CA LEU A 154 -14.76 17.67 14.12
C LEU A 154 -13.51 18.05 14.92
N ARG A 155 -12.52 17.17 14.98
CA ARG A 155 -11.25 17.42 15.68
C ARG A 155 -10.12 17.47 14.67
N ILE A 156 -9.41 18.59 14.64
CA ILE A 156 -8.25 18.81 13.77
C ILE A 156 -7.01 18.78 14.65
N ARG A 157 -6.16 17.76 14.44
CA ARG A 157 -4.91 17.59 15.15
C ARG A 157 -3.75 18.02 14.26
N PHE A 158 -2.95 18.96 14.74
CA PHE A 158 -1.64 19.29 14.18
C PHE A 158 -0.59 18.67 15.10
N SER A 159 0.23 17.77 14.56
CA SER A 159 1.38 17.22 15.27
C SER A 159 2.66 17.47 14.49
N GLN A 160 3.76 17.61 15.22
CA GLN A 160 5.09 17.54 14.63
C GLN A 160 5.65 16.16 14.95
N ASP A 161 6.04 15.44 13.91
CA ASP A 161 6.78 14.19 14.08
C ASP A 161 8.21 14.56 14.47
N ASN A 162 8.52 14.43 15.75
CA ASN A 162 9.87 14.62 16.28
C ASN A 162 10.59 13.28 16.17
N ASP A 163 11.03 12.93 14.97
CA ASP A 163 12.01 11.86 14.76
C ASP A 163 13.21 12.15 15.69
N THR A 164 13.46 11.22 16.59
CA THR A 164 14.07 11.41 17.90
C THR A 164 15.60 11.56 17.89
N ASP A 165 16.17 12.58 17.23
CA ASP A 165 17.64 12.77 17.32
C ASP A 165 18.16 14.22 17.13
N ILE A 166 17.35 15.24 17.39
CA ILE A 166 17.88 16.62 17.48
C ILE A 166 18.19 16.95 18.94
N THR A 167 19.24 16.34 19.49
CA THR A 167 19.98 16.98 20.57
C THR A 167 20.65 18.24 20.01
N THR A 168 20.38 19.40 20.59
CA THR A 168 21.29 20.55 20.41
C THR A 168 22.69 20.10 20.77
N LYS A 169 23.75 20.68 20.17
CA LYS A 169 25.16 20.35 20.45
C LYS A 169 25.52 20.36 21.95
N ASP A 170 24.65 20.93 22.78
CA ASP A 170 24.87 21.22 24.18
C ASP A 170 24.03 20.31 25.12
N GLY A 171 23.28 19.34 24.58
CA GLY A 171 22.51 18.36 25.37
C GLY A 171 21.31 18.92 26.15
N LYS A 172 20.89 20.17 25.89
CA LYS A 172 19.75 20.79 26.58
C LYS A 172 18.45 20.49 25.82
N ARG A 173 17.48 19.90 26.53
CA ARG A 173 16.09 19.81 26.08
C ARG A 173 15.51 21.22 25.90
N ILE A 174 14.83 21.45 24.79
CA ILE A 174 14.23 22.76 24.48
C ILE A 174 13.10 23.01 25.50
N LYS A 175 13.11 24.18 26.15
CA LYS A 175 12.02 24.57 27.07
C LYS A 175 10.78 24.99 26.26
N PRO A 176 9.55 24.68 26.73
CA PRO A 176 8.35 25.31 26.19
C PRO A 176 8.44 26.83 26.37
N PHE A 177 8.01 27.60 25.37
CA PHE A 177 8.05 29.07 25.39
C PHE A 177 6.66 29.64 25.68
N ASP A 178 6.60 30.72 26.46
CA ASP A 178 5.39 31.46 26.83
C ASP A 178 5.14 32.60 25.82
N GLY A 179 4.07 32.49 25.02
CA GLY A 179 3.46 33.62 24.30
C GLY A 179 3.47 33.54 22.77
N GLY A 180 2.28 33.41 22.17
CA GLY A 180 2.01 33.63 20.74
C GLY A 180 1.02 34.77 20.53
N THR A 181 0.96 35.34 19.33
CA THR A 181 -0.06 36.33 18.92
C THR A 181 -1.33 35.64 18.42
N SER A 182 -2.49 36.35 18.38
CA SER A 182 -3.81 35.79 18.03
C SER A 182 -3.94 35.07 16.70
N ASP A 183 -3.00 35.31 15.78
CA ASP A 183 -3.10 34.86 14.39
C ASP A 183 -2.14 33.68 14.09
N GLN A 184 -1.31 33.28 15.06
CA GLN A 184 -0.34 32.19 14.92
C GLN A 184 -0.47 31.21 16.08
N ILE A 185 -0.83 29.97 15.77
CA ILE A 185 -0.86 28.89 16.75
C ILE A 185 0.46 28.15 16.68
N GLN A 186 1.26 28.26 17.74
CA GLN A 186 2.54 27.59 17.83
C GLN A 186 2.33 26.14 18.28
N VAL A 187 2.67 25.17 17.41
CA VAL A 187 2.50 23.73 17.65
C VAL A 187 3.68 23.16 18.44
N SER A 188 4.89 23.75 18.28
CA SER A 188 6.11 23.39 18.99
C SER A 188 7.09 24.57 19.04
N SER A 189 8.27 24.40 19.65
CA SER A 189 9.29 25.46 19.76
C SER A 189 9.75 26.10 18.44
N GLY A 190 9.30 25.59 17.29
CA GLY A 190 9.41 26.35 16.04
C GLY A 190 8.36 26.08 14.96
N CYS A 191 7.46 25.10 15.09
CA CYS A 191 6.37 24.97 14.12
C CYS A 191 5.23 25.96 14.47
N THR A 192 4.87 26.83 13.53
CA THR A 192 3.64 27.62 13.63
C THR A 192 2.64 27.18 12.56
N VAL A 193 1.37 27.04 12.98
CA VAL A 193 0.21 26.93 12.11
C VAL A 193 -0.53 28.25 12.22
N SER A 194 -0.69 28.93 11.10
CA SER A 194 -1.42 30.20 11.06
C SER A 194 -2.64 30.07 10.17
N LYS A 195 -3.69 30.82 10.56
CA LYS A 195 -4.93 30.97 9.79
C LYS A 195 -5.64 29.65 9.42
N PRO A 196 -5.83 28.68 10.34
CA PRO A 196 -6.66 27.53 10.02
C PRO A 196 -8.09 28.01 9.74
N THR A 197 -8.57 27.76 8.54
CA THR A 197 -9.91 28.15 8.09
C THR A 197 -10.59 26.97 7.43
N ILE A 198 -11.88 26.78 7.70
CA ILE A 198 -12.68 25.80 6.99
C ILE A 198 -13.54 26.58 6.00
N SER A 199 -13.27 26.39 4.71
CA SER A 199 -14.12 26.88 3.62
C SER A 199 -15.15 25.80 3.31
N VAL A 200 -16.43 26.11 3.53
CA VAL A 200 -17.53 25.19 3.24
C VAL A 200 -18.34 25.75 2.08
N VAL A 201 -18.43 24.96 1.00
CA VAL A 201 -19.41 25.16 -0.06
C VAL A 201 -20.61 24.29 0.26
N TYR A 202 -21.76 24.92 0.37
CA TYR A 202 -22.94 24.26 0.84
C TYR A 202 -24.19 24.81 0.14
N ASP A 203 -25.18 23.94 -0.02
CA ASP A 203 -26.45 24.31 -0.62
C ASP A 203 -27.43 24.70 0.49
N THR A 204 -27.88 25.95 0.49
CA THR A 204 -28.93 26.42 1.42
C THR A 204 -30.29 26.16 0.82
N ILE A 205 -31.02 25.21 1.41
CA ILE A 205 -32.46 25.12 1.19
C ILE A 205 -33.09 26.31 1.96
N SER A 206 -33.50 27.35 1.24
CA SER A 206 -34.10 28.56 1.82
C SER A 206 -35.37 28.22 2.62
N VAL A 207 -35.41 28.61 3.89
CA VAL A 207 -36.44 28.25 4.88
C VAL A 207 -37.66 29.21 4.85
N SER A 208 -37.65 30.26 4.02
CA SER A 208 -38.78 31.22 3.95
C SER A 208 -40.03 30.69 3.23
N GLU A 209 -40.04 29.43 2.79
CA GLU A 209 -41.24 28.75 2.25
C GLU A 209 -41.84 27.71 3.23
N GLN A 210 -41.46 27.75 4.52
CA GLN A 210 -41.82 26.68 5.46
C GLN A 210 -43.22 26.81 6.11
N SER A 211 -43.95 27.90 5.91
CA SER A 211 -45.35 28.01 6.37
C SER A 211 -46.38 27.46 5.38
N ASP A 212 -45.98 27.08 4.16
CA ASP A 212 -46.86 26.47 3.15
C ASP A 212 -46.38 25.07 2.69
N ARG A 213 -45.35 24.51 3.35
CA ARG A 213 -44.75 23.19 3.04
C ARG A 213 -45.11 22.09 4.04
N SER A 214 -46.36 22.02 4.47
CA SER A 214 -46.89 20.79 5.08
C SER A 214 -47.02 19.63 4.06
N VAL A 215 -46.68 19.82 2.77
CA VAL A 215 -46.83 18.78 1.71
C VAL A 215 -45.72 18.78 0.64
N ALA A 216 -44.51 19.30 0.92
CA ALA A 216 -43.35 19.07 0.04
C ALA A 216 -42.32 18.19 0.74
N SER A 217 -42.76 17.00 1.16
CA SER A 217 -41.87 15.85 1.23
C SER A 217 -41.05 15.84 -0.06
N ARG A 218 -39.74 15.60 0.03
CA ARG A 218 -38.96 14.95 -1.05
C ARG A 218 -39.96 14.03 -1.75
N GLU A 219 -40.42 14.33 -2.98
CA GLU A 219 -41.33 13.45 -3.70
C GLU A 219 -40.48 12.22 -3.99
N VAL A 220 -40.34 11.35 -2.99
CA VAL A 220 -39.82 10.01 -3.13
C VAL A 220 -40.90 9.34 -3.96
N THR A 221 -40.79 9.52 -5.26
CA THR A 221 -41.57 8.81 -6.25
C THR A 221 -41.04 7.39 -6.20
N ASP A 222 -41.60 6.62 -5.26
CA ASP A 222 -41.25 5.23 -5.02
C ASP A 222 -41.92 4.37 -6.08
N PHE A 223 -41.17 4.02 -7.12
CA PHE A 223 -41.65 3.10 -8.14
C PHE A 223 -41.39 1.66 -7.70
N ALA A 224 -42.47 0.93 -7.41
CA ALA A 224 -42.42 -0.52 -7.23
C ALA A 224 -42.38 -1.19 -8.61
N ILE A 225 -41.22 -1.72 -8.98
CA ILE A 225 -41.00 -2.35 -10.28
C ILE A 225 -41.53 -3.79 -10.29
N ASP A 226 -42.22 -4.17 -11.35
CA ASP A 226 -42.78 -5.51 -11.53
C ASP A 226 -41.80 -6.44 -12.26
N PRO A 227 -41.24 -7.48 -11.58
CA PRO A 227 -40.30 -8.41 -12.22
C PRO A 227 -40.96 -9.30 -13.28
N ALA A 228 -42.31 -9.38 -13.34
CA ALA A 228 -43.00 -10.20 -14.34
C ALA A 228 -42.98 -9.62 -15.77
N LEU A 229 -42.54 -8.37 -15.93
CA LEU A 229 -42.47 -7.73 -17.24
C LEU A 229 -41.27 -8.26 -18.03
N PRO A 230 -41.44 -8.54 -19.34
CA PRO A 230 -40.44 -9.23 -20.15
C PRO A 230 -39.16 -8.41 -20.38
N ASP A 231 -39.24 -7.08 -20.31
CA ASP A 231 -38.11 -6.19 -20.46
C ASP A 231 -38.27 -4.92 -19.63
N GLN A 232 -37.35 -4.74 -18.68
CA GLN A 232 -37.29 -3.60 -17.78
C GLN A 232 -36.74 -2.34 -18.45
N GLY A 233 -36.20 -2.45 -19.67
CA GLY A 233 -35.74 -1.31 -20.48
C GLY A 233 -36.86 -0.54 -21.18
N GLN A 234 -38.08 -1.10 -21.27
CA GLN A 234 -39.19 -0.46 -21.99
C GLN A 234 -39.64 0.86 -21.33
N LEU A 235 -39.91 1.87 -22.15
CA LEU A 235 -40.37 3.20 -21.72
C LEU A 235 -41.90 3.35 -21.63
N SER A 236 -42.64 2.35 -22.14
CA SER A 236 -44.10 2.30 -22.18
C SER A 236 -44.62 0.95 -21.69
N GLY A 237 -45.82 0.95 -21.10
CA GLY A 237 -46.46 -0.25 -20.54
C GLY A 237 -45.86 -0.70 -19.20
N GLY A 238 -46.72 -0.99 -18.23
CA GLY A 238 -46.33 -1.58 -16.94
C GLY A 238 -45.44 -0.71 -16.03
N HIS A 239 -44.96 -1.32 -14.94
CA HIS A 239 -44.04 -0.73 -13.96
C HIS A 239 -42.60 -1.22 -14.22
N THR A 240 -41.99 -0.81 -15.33
CA THR A 240 -40.59 -1.11 -15.68
C THR A 240 -39.61 -0.08 -15.10
N ILE A 241 -38.32 -0.43 -15.05
CA ILE A 241 -37.25 0.52 -14.66
C ILE A 241 -37.19 1.69 -15.66
N GLY A 242 -37.19 1.42 -16.97
CA GLY A 242 -37.16 2.45 -18.01
C GLY A 242 -38.32 3.45 -17.91
N ARG A 243 -39.54 2.96 -17.61
CA ARG A 243 -40.70 3.83 -17.38
C ARG A 243 -40.56 4.68 -16.12
N ALA A 244 -40.06 4.11 -15.03
CA ALA A 244 -39.82 4.85 -13.79
C ALA A 244 -38.82 5.99 -14.01
N ILE A 245 -37.75 5.75 -14.76
CA ILE A 245 -36.77 6.79 -15.14
C ILE A 245 -37.42 7.89 -15.97
N ALA A 246 -38.23 7.53 -16.97
CA ALA A 246 -38.95 8.50 -17.80
C ALA A 246 -39.94 9.35 -16.98
N LEU A 247 -40.61 8.75 -15.99
CA LEU A 247 -41.55 9.45 -15.10
C LEU A 247 -40.85 10.40 -14.12
N LEU A 248 -39.63 10.09 -13.69
CA LEU A 248 -38.83 11.02 -12.88
C LEU A 248 -38.49 12.30 -13.65
N GLY A 249 -38.37 12.24 -14.98
CA GLY A 249 -38.20 13.43 -15.83
C GLY A 249 -36.99 14.29 -15.44
N GLY A 250 -35.90 13.66 -14.98
CA GLY A 250 -34.69 14.34 -14.49
C GLY A 250 -34.71 14.76 -13.02
N LYS A 251 -35.84 14.63 -12.32
CA LYS A 251 -35.90 14.83 -10.86
C LYS A 251 -35.20 13.71 -10.12
N SER A 252 -34.58 14.00 -8.97
CA SER A 252 -34.02 12.95 -8.13
C SER A 252 -35.08 11.99 -7.61
N GLY A 253 -34.78 10.68 -7.59
CA GLY A 253 -35.73 9.68 -7.11
C GLY A 253 -35.10 8.34 -6.78
N THR A 254 -35.86 7.50 -6.08
CA THR A 254 -35.46 6.13 -5.73
C THR A 254 -36.34 5.12 -6.46
N ILE A 255 -35.74 4.24 -7.25
CA ILE A 255 -36.42 3.10 -7.88
C ILE A 255 -36.18 1.87 -7.01
N ARG A 256 -37.25 1.17 -6.61
CA ARG A 256 -37.17 0.03 -5.68
C ARG A 256 -37.49 -1.30 -6.37
N LEU A 257 -36.51 -2.19 -6.40
CA LEU A 257 -36.69 -3.59 -6.80
C LEU A 257 -37.03 -4.41 -5.55
N LYS A 258 -38.30 -4.37 -5.13
CA LYS A 258 -38.76 -4.92 -3.83
C LYS A 258 -39.03 -6.42 -3.84
N LYS A 259 -39.51 -6.96 -4.96
CA LYS A 259 -39.93 -8.35 -5.07
C LYS A 259 -38.72 -9.21 -5.43
N SER A 260 -38.59 -10.38 -4.80
CA SER A 260 -37.66 -11.38 -5.30
C SER A 260 -38.08 -11.79 -6.71
N GLY A 261 -37.11 -11.98 -7.59
CA GLY A 261 -37.37 -12.31 -8.99
C GLY A 261 -36.28 -11.80 -9.92
N GLN A 262 -36.41 -12.18 -11.18
CA GLN A 262 -35.53 -11.71 -12.24
C GLN A 262 -36.16 -10.46 -12.88
N TYR A 263 -35.37 -9.40 -12.94
CA TYR A 263 -35.70 -8.14 -13.60
C TYR A 263 -34.96 -8.14 -14.94
N THR A 264 -35.56 -8.73 -15.97
CA THR A 264 -34.93 -8.90 -17.28
C THR A 264 -34.70 -7.56 -17.95
N ILE A 265 -33.44 -7.25 -18.28
CA ILE A 265 -33.06 -6.06 -19.06
C ILE A 265 -32.68 -6.57 -20.45
N GLY A 266 -33.66 -6.51 -21.36
CA GLY A 266 -33.56 -7.02 -22.73
C GLY A 266 -33.11 -5.98 -23.76
N SER A 267 -33.17 -4.70 -23.40
CA SER A 267 -32.62 -3.59 -24.19
C SER A 267 -31.63 -2.77 -23.38
N ASN A 268 -30.74 -2.04 -24.07
CA ASN A 268 -29.81 -1.12 -23.41
C ASN A 268 -30.57 -0.15 -22.51
N LEU A 269 -30.09 0.04 -21.28
CA LEU A 269 -30.76 0.82 -20.26
C LEU A 269 -29.74 1.74 -19.58
N LEU A 270 -30.09 3.03 -19.47
CA LEU A 270 -29.31 4.02 -18.73
C LEU A 270 -30.03 4.35 -17.42
N ILE A 271 -29.33 4.19 -16.30
CA ILE A 271 -29.74 4.66 -14.97
C ILE A 271 -29.00 5.98 -14.72
N PRO A 272 -29.69 7.14 -14.76
CA PRO A 272 -29.01 8.43 -14.67
C PRO A 272 -28.56 8.76 -13.23
N GLU A 273 -27.69 9.76 -13.10
CA GLU A 273 -27.02 10.15 -11.85
C GLU A 273 -27.97 10.60 -10.72
N ASN A 274 -29.15 11.08 -11.08
CA ASN A 274 -30.18 11.52 -10.14
C ASN A 274 -31.02 10.35 -9.59
N VAL A 275 -30.74 9.11 -9.98
CA VAL A 275 -31.51 7.92 -9.59
C VAL A 275 -30.75 7.04 -8.60
N GLU A 276 -31.39 6.74 -7.47
CA GLU A 276 -30.96 5.67 -6.57
C GLU A 276 -31.68 4.36 -6.95
N LEU A 277 -30.91 3.30 -7.22
CA LEU A 277 -31.42 1.94 -7.35
C LEU A 277 -31.37 1.22 -6.01
N LYS A 278 -32.53 1.00 -5.38
CA LYS A 278 -32.62 0.21 -4.15
C LYS A 278 -33.04 -1.22 -4.45
N VAL A 279 -32.11 -2.16 -4.30
CA VAL A 279 -32.28 -3.56 -4.72
C VAL A 279 -32.42 -4.47 -3.52
N ALA A 280 -33.61 -5.04 -3.33
CA ALA A 280 -33.88 -5.97 -2.23
C ALA A 280 -33.17 -7.32 -2.44
N ARG A 281 -32.97 -8.07 -1.35
CA ARG A 281 -32.39 -9.42 -1.44
C ARG A 281 -33.27 -10.32 -2.29
N GLY A 282 -32.66 -10.97 -3.28
CA GLY A 282 -33.36 -11.85 -4.23
C GLY A 282 -33.94 -11.14 -5.46
N ALA A 283 -33.85 -9.81 -5.55
CA ALA A 283 -34.09 -9.08 -6.79
C ALA A 283 -32.80 -9.11 -7.62
N ILE A 284 -32.83 -9.78 -8.77
CA ILE A 284 -31.67 -9.94 -9.66
C ILE A 284 -31.96 -9.22 -10.97
N MET A 285 -31.17 -8.22 -11.31
CA MET A 285 -31.15 -7.62 -12.65
C MET A 285 -30.53 -8.63 -13.62
N HIS A 286 -31.38 -9.21 -14.46
CA HIS A 286 -31.00 -10.20 -15.45
C HIS A 286 -30.69 -9.47 -16.75
N VAL A 287 -29.44 -9.03 -16.93
CA VAL A 287 -29.03 -8.35 -18.16
C VAL A 287 -28.77 -9.41 -19.22
N ASN A 288 -29.49 -9.32 -20.34
CA ASN A 288 -29.32 -10.28 -21.44
C ASN A 288 -27.88 -10.21 -22.00
N PRO A 289 -27.39 -11.30 -22.61
CA PRO A 289 -26.17 -11.26 -23.41
C PRO A 289 -26.22 -10.11 -24.43
N ASP A 290 -25.06 -9.49 -24.69
CA ASP A 290 -24.89 -8.36 -25.61
C ASP A 290 -25.66 -7.07 -25.25
N THR A 291 -26.39 -7.06 -24.13
CA THR A 291 -27.10 -5.88 -23.62
C THR A 291 -26.23 -5.11 -22.64
N LYS A 292 -26.26 -3.78 -22.73
CA LYS A 292 -25.54 -2.86 -21.86
C LYS A 292 -26.47 -2.19 -20.86
N LEU A 293 -26.20 -2.39 -19.57
CA LEU A 293 -26.77 -1.60 -18.48
C LEU A 293 -25.73 -0.55 -18.05
N THR A 294 -26.01 0.72 -18.35
CA THR A 294 -25.16 1.85 -17.96
C THR A 294 -25.72 2.49 -16.68
N ILE A 295 -24.93 2.59 -15.62
CA ILE A 295 -25.35 3.11 -14.32
C ILE A 295 -24.50 4.31 -13.95
N HIS A 296 -25.11 5.50 -13.93
CA HIS A 296 -24.51 6.74 -13.40
C HIS A 296 -25.06 7.07 -12.00
N GLY A 297 -26.10 6.37 -11.57
CA GLY A 297 -26.76 6.55 -10.28
C GLY A 297 -26.09 5.80 -9.12
N TYR A 298 -26.73 5.84 -7.95
CA TYR A 298 -26.27 5.14 -6.75
C TYR A 298 -26.96 3.77 -6.60
N ILE A 299 -26.21 2.73 -6.26
CA ILE A 299 -26.74 1.39 -5.95
C ILE A 299 -26.86 1.23 -4.43
N ASN A 300 -28.08 1.14 -3.93
CA ASN A 300 -28.37 0.78 -2.55
C ASN A 300 -28.75 -0.71 -2.45
N ALA A 301 -27.73 -1.55 -2.29
CA ALA A 301 -27.87 -3.00 -2.14
C ALA A 301 -26.93 -3.52 -1.04
N GLY A 302 -27.36 -4.56 -0.33
CA GLY A 302 -26.51 -5.29 0.61
C GLY A 302 -25.50 -6.21 -0.10
N PRO A 303 -24.71 -7.01 0.65
CA PRO A 303 -23.77 -7.98 0.10
C PRO A 303 -24.51 -9.24 -0.38
N HIS A 304 -25.37 -9.09 -1.38
CA HIS A 304 -26.11 -10.17 -2.03
C HIS A 304 -26.14 -9.95 -3.55
N GLN A 305 -26.40 -11.03 -4.30
CA GLN A 305 -26.43 -10.97 -5.76
C GLN A 305 -27.53 -10.05 -6.27
N ILE A 306 -27.15 -9.13 -7.16
CA ILE A 306 -28.05 -8.22 -7.86
C ILE A 306 -27.87 -8.29 -9.38
N PHE A 307 -26.81 -8.93 -9.91
CA PHE A 307 -26.57 -9.13 -11.34
C PHE A 307 -26.45 -10.63 -11.70
N ASN A 308 -26.88 -11.01 -12.92
CA ASN A 308 -26.85 -12.39 -13.44
C ASN A 308 -25.54 -12.81 -14.15
N GLN A 309 -24.53 -11.94 -14.22
CA GLN A 309 -23.21 -12.18 -14.84
C GLN A 309 -23.17 -12.34 -16.38
N GLN A 310 -24.25 -12.07 -17.13
CA GLN A 310 -24.29 -12.37 -18.58
C GLN A 310 -24.14 -11.15 -19.51
N GLY A 311 -24.61 -9.97 -19.10
CA GLY A 311 -24.53 -8.73 -19.88
C GLY A 311 -23.35 -7.82 -19.52
N ILE A 312 -23.32 -6.62 -20.10
CA ILE A 312 -22.31 -5.60 -19.83
C ILE A 312 -22.85 -4.60 -18.80
N ILE A 313 -22.17 -4.48 -17.66
CA ILE A 313 -22.43 -3.44 -16.66
C ILE A 313 -21.36 -2.35 -16.80
N ASP A 314 -21.76 -1.09 -16.95
CA ASP A 314 -20.87 0.04 -17.24
C ASP A 314 -21.41 1.37 -16.64
N GLY A 315 -20.70 2.49 -16.79
CA GLY A 315 -21.15 3.84 -16.41
C GLY A 315 -20.48 4.42 -15.16
N GLU A 316 -20.79 5.65 -14.75
CA GLU A 316 -20.14 6.32 -13.60
C GLU A 316 -20.89 6.07 -12.27
N VAL A 317 -20.76 4.87 -11.72
CA VAL A 317 -21.48 4.47 -10.50
C VAL A 317 -21.05 5.30 -9.29
N GLN A 318 -22.01 5.84 -8.54
CA GLN A 318 -21.76 6.74 -7.41
C GLN A 318 -21.38 6.05 -6.09
N ASN A 319 -21.29 4.71 -6.09
CA ASN A 319 -20.85 3.95 -4.92
C ASN A 319 -19.36 4.16 -4.65
N SER A 320 -18.97 4.15 -3.37
CA SER A 320 -17.54 4.21 -3.00
C SER A 320 -16.78 2.92 -3.27
N ASP A 321 -17.49 1.80 -3.33
CA ASP A 321 -16.91 0.47 -3.47
C ASP A 321 -17.85 -0.43 -4.27
N ILE A 322 -17.26 -1.33 -5.07
CA ILE A 322 -17.97 -2.42 -5.76
C ILE A 322 -17.82 -3.71 -4.94
N LEU A 323 -18.91 -4.47 -4.81
CA LEU A 323 -18.96 -5.70 -4.03
C LEU A 323 -18.97 -6.94 -4.94
N PRO A 324 -18.07 -7.92 -4.76
CA PRO A 324 -18.12 -9.20 -5.48
C PRO A 324 -19.45 -9.96 -5.31
N GLN A 325 -20.10 -9.80 -4.16
CA GLN A 325 -21.38 -10.43 -3.85
C GLN A 325 -22.50 -9.92 -4.76
N TRP A 326 -22.41 -8.71 -5.31
CA TRP A 326 -23.37 -8.21 -6.30
C TRP A 326 -23.39 -9.06 -7.57
N PHE A 327 -22.28 -9.71 -7.88
CA PHE A 327 -22.15 -10.64 -9.00
C PHE A 327 -22.41 -12.09 -8.60
N GLY A 328 -22.62 -12.38 -7.32
CA GLY A 328 -22.96 -13.72 -6.84
C GLY A 328 -21.81 -14.47 -6.17
N ALA A 329 -20.69 -13.79 -5.87
CA ALA A 329 -19.64 -14.36 -5.03
C ALA A 329 -20.23 -14.86 -3.72
N LYS A 330 -19.91 -16.09 -3.33
CA LYS A 330 -20.39 -16.73 -2.11
C LYS A 330 -19.50 -16.42 -0.92
N GLY A 331 -18.18 -16.41 -1.12
CA GLY A 331 -17.24 -16.21 -0.02
C GLY A 331 -17.34 -17.32 1.03
N ASP A 332 -17.69 -18.55 0.62
CA ASP A 332 -17.86 -19.72 1.50
C ASP A 332 -16.64 -20.66 1.53
N GLY A 333 -15.63 -20.38 0.71
CA GLY A 333 -14.40 -21.14 0.55
C GLY A 333 -14.53 -22.40 -0.28
N ILE A 334 -15.72 -22.67 -0.84
CA ILE A 334 -16.06 -23.90 -1.57
C ILE A 334 -16.43 -23.58 -3.02
N ALA A 335 -17.37 -22.66 -3.21
CA ALA A 335 -17.81 -22.20 -4.53
C ALA A 335 -16.67 -21.48 -5.25
N ASP A 336 -16.61 -21.61 -6.57
CA ASP A 336 -15.66 -20.85 -7.38
C ASP A 336 -16.16 -19.39 -7.51
N ASP A 337 -15.42 -18.48 -6.89
CA ASP A 337 -15.71 -17.05 -6.87
C ASP A 337 -14.92 -16.26 -7.92
N THR A 338 -14.08 -16.92 -8.74
CA THR A 338 -13.20 -16.25 -9.71
C THR A 338 -13.97 -15.31 -10.63
N THR A 339 -15.04 -15.78 -11.28
CA THR A 339 -15.79 -14.96 -12.25
C THR A 339 -16.47 -13.76 -11.56
N CYS A 340 -17.01 -13.96 -10.37
CA CYS A 340 -17.70 -12.90 -9.62
C CYS A 340 -16.72 -11.81 -9.15
N LEU A 341 -15.54 -12.21 -8.69
CA LEU A 341 -14.46 -11.29 -8.33
C LEU A 341 -13.95 -10.52 -9.54
N GLN A 342 -13.73 -11.21 -10.66
CA GLN A 342 -13.27 -10.56 -11.89
C GLN A 342 -14.27 -9.51 -12.37
N GLN A 343 -15.57 -9.81 -12.33
CA GLN A 343 -16.61 -8.84 -12.71
C GLN A 343 -16.66 -7.62 -11.78
N ALA A 344 -16.41 -7.80 -10.48
CA ALA A 344 -16.30 -6.67 -9.56
C ALA A 344 -15.09 -5.79 -9.85
N VAL A 345 -13.92 -6.39 -10.13
CA VAL A 345 -12.71 -5.67 -10.57
C VAL A 345 -13.00 -4.91 -11.87
N ASP A 346 -13.55 -5.60 -12.87
CA ASP A 346 -13.82 -5.02 -14.17
C ASP A 346 -14.84 -3.88 -14.10
N MET A 347 -15.90 -4.03 -13.27
CA MET A 347 -16.86 -2.95 -13.03
C MET A 347 -16.17 -1.78 -12.33
N ALA A 348 -15.45 -1.99 -11.22
CA ALA A 348 -14.77 -0.90 -10.52
C ALA A 348 -13.85 -0.09 -11.44
N CYS A 349 -13.15 -0.76 -12.35
CA CYS A 349 -12.28 -0.10 -13.33
C CYS A 349 -13.04 0.59 -14.47
N ARG A 350 -14.11 0.00 -14.99
CA ARG A 350 -14.93 0.63 -16.05
C ARG A 350 -15.69 1.85 -15.52
N THR A 351 -16.12 1.81 -14.26
CA THR A 351 -16.99 2.83 -13.69
C THR A 351 -16.26 3.98 -13.02
N GLY A 352 -14.92 3.96 -12.98
CA GLY A 352 -14.13 4.99 -12.30
C GLY A 352 -14.13 4.89 -10.77
N VAL A 353 -14.84 3.93 -10.17
CA VAL A 353 -14.88 3.71 -8.71
C VAL A 353 -13.52 3.26 -8.19
N MET A 354 -12.80 2.45 -8.97
CA MET A 354 -11.44 1.95 -8.69
C MET A 354 -11.28 1.23 -7.36
N ARG A 355 -12.37 0.82 -6.70
CA ARG A 355 -12.36 0.21 -5.38
C ARG A 355 -13.25 -1.01 -5.31
N VAL A 356 -12.68 -2.13 -4.90
CA VAL A 356 -13.38 -3.39 -4.64
C VAL A 356 -13.29 -3.71 -3.16
N ASN A 357 -14.45 -3.76 -2.48
CA ASN A 357 -14.54 -4.20 -1.09
C ASN A 357 -14.95 -5.67 -1.06
N LEU A 358 -14.02 -6.53 -0.66
CA LEU A 358 -14.27 -7.96 -0.56
C LEU A 358 -15.25 -8.29 0.58
N GLY A 359 -15.35 -7.45 1.61
CA GLY A 359 -16.07 -7.77 2.84
C GLY A 359 -15.52 -9.03 3.52
N ARG A 360 -16.24 -9.54 4.53
CA ARG A 360 -15.91 -10.82 5.19
C ARG A 360 -16.24 -11.98 4.24
N GLY A 361 -15.39 -13.01 4.21
CA GLY A 361 -15.61 -14.20 3.41
C GLY A 361 -14.33 -14.93 3.01
N HIS A 362 -14.49 -16.16 2.55
CA HIS A 362 -13.44 -16.99 1.98
C HIS A 362 -13.71 -17.17 0.48
N TYR A 363 -13.00 -16.44 -0.37
CA TYR A 363 -13.20 -16.47 -1.81
C TYR A 363 -12.27 -17.48 -2.44
N ARG A 364 -12.82 -18.53 -3.03
CA ARG A 364 -12.00 -19.54 -3.71
C ARG A 364 -11.83 -19.17 -5.18
N LEU A 365 -10.58 -19.14 -5.64
CA LEU A 365 -10.24 -18.79 -7.02
C LEU A 365 -9.67 -20.02 -7.73
N THR A 366 -10.33 -20.48 -8.79
CA THR A 366 -9.83 -21.59 -9.62
C THR A 366 -8.95 -21.12 -10.78
N ARG A 367 -8.91 -19.80 -11.03
CA ARG A 367 -8.01 -19.13 -11.97
C ARG A 367 -7.49 -17.85 -11.34
N THR A 368 -6.32 -17.41 -11.80
CA THR A 368 -5.67 -16.16 -11.38
C THR A 368 -6.61 -14.97 -11.57
N LEU A 369 -6.70 -14.11 -10.55
CA LEU A 369 -7.42 -12.84 -10.65
C LEU A 369 -6.62 -11.88 -11.53
N ASP A 370 -7.20 -11.47 -12.66
CA ASP A 370 -6.57 -10.57 -13.62
C ASP A 370 -6.67 -9.12 -13.11
N CYS A 371 -5.56 -8.64 -12.56
CA CYS A 371 -5.34 -7.24 -12.26
C CYS A 371 -4.26 -6.63 -13.16
N THR A 372 -4.06 -7.19 -14.36
CA THR A 372 -3.07 -6.69 -15.32
C THR A 372 -3.54 -5.44 -16.05
N ASN A 373 -2.58 -4.65 -16.56
CA ASN A 373 -2.86 -3.49 -17.37
C ASN A 373 -1.97 -3.44 -18.61
N SER A 374 -2.59 -3.22 -19.76
CA SER A 374 -1.89 -3.04 -21.04
C SER A 374 -1.93 -1.62 -21.57
N ARG A 375 -2.84 -0.78 -21.05
CA ARG A 375 -3.24 0.53 -21.61
C ARG A 375 -3.57 0.51 -23.11
N ARG A 376 -3.81 -0.66 -23.71
CA ARG A 376 -4.22 -0.76 -25.11
C ARG A 376 -5.65 -0.24 -25.27
N PRO A 377 -6.00 0.33 -26.44
CA PRO A 377 -7.39 0.64 -26.75
C PRO A 377 -8.28 -0.59 -26.53
N ASN A 378 -9.49 -0.37 -26.01
CA ASN A 378 -10.48 -1.41 -25.72
C ASN A 378 -10.09 -2.42 -24.63
N THR A 379 -9.06 -2.12 -23.83
CA THR A 379 -8.75 -2.87 -22.60
C THR A 379 -9.18 -2.11 -21.36
N ILE A 380 -9.41 -2.83 -20.27
CA ILE A 380 -9.75 -2.22 -18.99
C ILE A 380 -8.47 -1.67 -18.37
N ARG A 381 -8.45 -0.37 -18.09
CA ARG A 381 -7.34 0.26 -17.35
C ARG A 381 -7.48 -0.08 -15.88
N ARG A 382 -6.44 -0.68 -15.30
CA ARG A 382 -6.41 -1.11 -13.88
C ARG A 382 -5.43 -0.32 -13.02
N ASP A 383 -4.99 0.83 -13.51
CA ASP A 383 -4.24 1.78 -12.68
C ASP A 383 -5.13 2.31 -11.55
N TYR A 384 -4.55 2.54 -10.38
CA TYR A 384 -5.26 3.01 -9.17
C TYR A 384 -6.33 2.05 -8.62
N LEU A 385 -6.42 0.82 -9.13
CA LEU A 385 -7.33 -0.18 -8.57
C LEU A 385 -6.95 -0.48 -7.11
N GLN A 386 -7.90 -0.41 -6.21
CA GLN A 386 -7.75 -0.80 -4.81
C GLN A 386 -8.63 -2.01 -4.51
N ILE A 387 -8.03 -3.07 -4.00
CA ILE A 387 -8.74 -4.24 -3.49
C ILE A 387 -8.51 -4.31 -1.99
N HIS A 388 -9.58 -4.24 -1.21
CA HIS A 388 -9.48 -4.25 0.25
C HIS A 388 -10.43 -5.26 0.90
N GLY A 389 -9.95 -5.88 1.97
CA GLY A 389 -10.69 -6.81 2.80
C GLY A 389 -10.98 -6.28 4.21
N SER A 390 -11.56 -7.16 5.01
CA SER A 390 -11.88 -6.99 6.43
C SER A 390 -10.85 -7.70 7.33
N SER A 391 -9.55 -7.49 7.04
CA SER A 391 -8.42 -8.15 7.72
C SER A 391 -8.45 -9.68 7.56
N PHE A 392 -8.09 -10.44 8.60
CA PHE A 392 -8.06 -11.91 8.60
C PHE A 392 -9.41 -12.59 8.34
N GLN A 393 -10.52 -11.83 8.38
CA GLN A 393 -11.87 -12.32 8.07
C GLN A 393 -12.14 -12.39 6.56
N THR A 394 -11.22 -11.87 5.76
CA THR A 394 -11.23 -11.98 4.29
C THR A 394 -10.08 -12.86 3.85
N GLN A 395 -10.39 -13.94 3.13
CA GLN A 395 -9.39 -14.85 2.58
C GLN A 395 -9.62 -15.04 1.09
N MET A 396 -8.58 -14.92 0.28
CA MET A 396 -8.51 -15.46 -1.07
C MET A 396 -7.82 -16.82 -1.02
N ILE A 397 -8.49 -17.85 -1.51
CA ILE A 397 -8.04 -19.24 -1.53
C ILE A 397 -7.65 -19.58 -2.97
N GLY A 398 -6.36 -19.63 -3.24
CA GLY A 398 -5.79 -19.92 -4.55
C GLY A 398 -5.81 -21.40 -4.88
N ASP A 399 -6.72 -21.82 -5.75
CA ASP A 399 -6.78 -23.13 -6.40
C ASP A 399 -6.40 -23.01 -7.89
N THR A 400 -5.41 -22.17 -8.21
CA THR A 400 -5.03 -21.84 -9.60
C THR A 400 -4.01 -22.81 -10.20
N GLY A 401 -3.39 -23.66 -9.39
CA GLY A 401 -2.41 -24.67 -9.80
C GLY A 401 -0.96 -24.23 -9.76
N ASP A 402 -0.06 -25.16 -10.05
CA ASP A 402 1.37 -24.87 -10.14
C ASP A 402 1.69 -23.93 -11.32
N GLY A 403 2.66 -23.05 -11.14
CA GLY A 403 3.04 -22.01 -12.10
C GLY A 403 2.09 -20.81 -12.13
N HIS A 404 1.03 -20.79 -11.32
CA HIS A 404 0.00 -19.75 -11.36
C HIS A 404 -0.10 -18.95 -10.07
N ALA A 405 -0.22 -17.63 -10.22
CA ALA A 405 -0.48 -16.72 -9.11
C ALA A 405 -1.95 -16.76 -8.65
N VAL A 406 -2.21 -16.36 -7.40
CA VAL A 406 -3.57 -16.04 -6.96
C VAL A 406 -4.01 -14.70 -7.57
N ILE A 407 -3.13 -13.69 -7.50
CA ILE A 407 -3.35 -12.36 -8.06
C ILE A 407 -2.18 -11.99 -8.96
N GLU A 408 -2.47 -11.46 -10.13
CA GLU A 408 -1.47 -10.98 -11.07
C GLU A 408 -1.68 -9.49 -11.39
N THR A 409 -0.65 -8.67 -11.16
CA THR A 409 -0.71 -7.20 -11.28
C THR A 409 0.18 -6.63 -12.39
N SER A 410 0.61 -7.48 -13.33
CA SER A 410 1.53 -7.13 -14.42
C SER A 410 1.08 -5.89 -15.21
N GLY A 411 1.95 -4.90 -15.35
CA GLY A 411 1.67 -3.66 -16.07
C GLY A 411 0.86 -2.60 -15.32
N SER A 412 0.25 -2.95 -14.18
CA SER A 412 -0.57 -2.01 -13.40
C SER A 412 0.30 -1.01 -12.64
N GLN A 413 -0.24 0.19 -12.47
CA GLN A 413 0.41 1.28 -11.74
C GLN A 413 -0.49 1.84 -10.66
N TRP A 414 0.09 2.09 -9.49
CA TRP A 414 -0.58 2.57 -8.30
C TRP A 414 -1.76 1.68 -7.88
N LEU A 415 -1.72 0.39 -8.23
CA LEU A 415 -2.69 -0.58 -7.72
C LEU A 415 -2.35 -0.88 -6.27
N GLU A 416 -3.40 -0.99 -5.45
CA GLU A 416 -3.26 -1.28 -4.04
C GLU A 416 -4.02 -2.53 -3.58
N LEU A 417 -3.38 -3.34 -2.73
CA LEU A 417 -3.98 -4.51 -2.09
C LEU A 417 -3.90 -4.38 -0.56
N HIS A 418 -5.02 -4.46 0.15
CA HIS A 418 -5.05 -4.18 1.59
C HIS A 418 -5.90 -5.15 2.43
N ASN A 419 -5.41 -5.50 3.62
CA ASN A 419 -6.21 -6.07 4.70
C ASN A 419 -6.95 -7.37 4.34
N PHE A 420 -6.28 -8.33 3.71
CA PHE A 420 -6.83 -9.69 3.54
C PHE A 420 -5.72 -10.74 3.54
N LYS A 421 -6.12 -12.01 3.62
CA LYS A 421 -5.22 -13.16 3.54
C LYS A 421 -5.27 -13.79 2.16
N ILE A 422 -4.11 -14.21 1.64
CA ILE A 422 -3.97 -15.14 0.52
C ILE A 422 -3.52 -16.48 1.10
N LYS A 423 -4.19 -17.58 0.72
CA LYS A 423 -3.73 -18.93 1.04
C LYS A 423 -3.81 -19.85 -0.17
N ALA A 424 -2.98 -20.88 -0.20
CA ALA A 424 -3.19 -21.98 -1.14
C ALA A 424 -4.51 -22.73 -0.80
N GLY A 425 -5.21 -23.18 -1.83
CA GLY A 425 -6.35 -24.07 -1.72
C GLY A 425 -5.94 -25.54 -1.58
N ASP A 426 -6.91 -26.42 -1.43
CA ASP A 426 -6.65 -27.84 -1.11
C ASP A 426 -6.73 -28.75 -2.35
N LYS A 427 -7.26 -28.25 -3.49
CA LYS A 427 -7.57 -29.09 -4.66
C LYS A 427 -6.55 -28.95 -5.78
N ASN A 428 -6.18 -27.71 -6.09
CA ASN A 428 -5.22 -27.38 -7.13
C ASN A 428 -4.40 -26.19 -6.64
N PRO A 429 -3.64 -26.38 -5.54
CA PRO A 429 -3.10 -25.26 -4.78
C PRO A 429 -2.25 -24.34 -5.67
N SER A 430 -2.49 -23.04 -5.59
CA SER A 430 -1.62 -22.05 -6.21
C SER A 430 -0.22 -22.16 -5.64
N SER A 431 0.80 -22.14 -6.50
CA SER A 431 2.19 -22.10 -6.06
C SER A 431 2.77 -20.68 -6.01
N ILE A 432 2.04 -19.66 -6.47
CA ILE A 432 2.44 -18.25 -6.37
C ILE A 432 1.35 -17.43 -5.68
N GLY A 433 1.70 -16.58 -4.72
CA GLY A 433 0.76 -15.68 -4.06
C GLY A 433 0.39 -14.50 -4.95
N ILE A 434 1.37 -13.61 -5.15
CA ILE A 434 1.24 -12.42 -6.01
C ILE A 434 2.35 -12.45 -7.06
N PHE A 435 1.98 -12.25 -8.32
CA PHE A 435 2.92 -12.00 -9.41
C PHE A 435 2.80 -10.56 -9.91
N ALA A 436 3.92 -9.87 -10.04
CA ALA A 436 4.03 -8.54 -10.64
C ALA A 436 5.14 -8.57 -11.70
N GLY A 437 4.81 -8.23 -12.95
CA GLY A 437 5.75 -8.24 -14.06
C GLY A 437 5.64 -7.01 -14.95
N CYS A 438 6.72 -6.67 -15.65
CA CYS A 438 6.71 -5.69 -16.72
C CYS A 438 6.35 -6.34 -18.08
N PRO A 439 5.14 -6.10 -18.62
CA PRO A 439 4.75 -6.63 -19.92
C PRO A 439 5.46 -5.89 -21.07
N LYS A 440 5.67 -6.55 -22.22
CA LYS A 440 6.32 -5.98 -23.42
C LYS A 440 5.62 -4.71 -23.92
N ILE A 441 4.31 -4.66 -23.73
CA ILE A 441 3.42 -3.63 -24.26
C ILE A 441 3.33 -2.39 -23.38
N LEU A 442 3.65 -2.55 -22.09
CA LEU A 442 3.68 -1.49 -21.10
C LEU A 442 4.81 -1.84 -20.11
N PRO A 443 6.06 -1.45 -20.40
CA PRO A 443 7.25 -1.88 -19.66
C PRO A 443 7.38 -1.15 -18.31
N GLN A 444 6.31 -1.12 -17.54
CA GLN A 444 6.17 -0.41 -16.28
C GLN A 444 5.18 -1.18 -15.42
N CYS A 445 5.51 -1.37 -14.16
CA CYS A 445 4.61 -1.96 -13.17
C CYS A 445 5.02 -1.40 -11.81
N GLN A 446 4.11 -0.77 -11.07
CA GLN A 446 4.41 -0.06 -9.82
C GLN A 446 3.22 -0.16 -8.86
N ASN A 447 3.31 -0.97 -7.81
CA ASN A 447 2.14 -1.24 -6.95
C ASN A 447 2.48 -1.10 -5.47
N GLN A 448 1.44 -0.90 -4.66
CA GLN A 448 1.56 -0.85 -3.21
C GLN A 448 0.72 -1.96 -2.55
N VAL A 449 1.27 -2.65 -1.57
CA VAL A 449 0.64 -3.81 -0.93
C VAL A 449 0.78 -3.67 0.58
N PHE A 450 -0.33 -3.70 1.31
CA PHE A 450 -0.35 -3.37 2.74
C PHE A 450 -1.13 -4.38 3.56
N HIS A 451 -0.59 -4.77 4.72
CA HIS A 451 -1.30 -5.60 5.71
C HIS A 451 -1.86 -6.90 5.12
N LEU A 452 -1.07 -7.58 4.28
CA LEU A 452 -1.45 -8.89 3.74
C LEU A 452 -0.77 -10.03 4.48
N PHE A 453 -1.50 -11.13 4.60
CA PHE A 453 -0.98 -12.42 5.06
C PHE A 453 -1.00 -13.40 3.89
N ILE A 454 0.16 -13.83 3.41
CA ILE A 454 0.30 -14.84 2.35
C ILE A 454 0.79 -16.14 2.99
N SER A 455 0.07 -17.24 2.78
CA SER A 455 0.44 -18.56 3.30
C SER A 455 0.20 -19.64 2.28
N LEU A 456 1.28 -20.07 1.64
CA LEU A 456 1.30 -21.14 0.66
C LEU A 456 1.72 -22.46 1.33
N HIS A 457 1.62 -23.55 0.59
CA HIS A 457 1.98 -24.90 1.05
C HIS A 457 3.49 -25.17 0.86
N ASP A 458 4.01 -26.22 1.53
CA ASP A 458 5.39 -26.71 1.31
C ASP A 458 5.42 -27.61 0.07
N ASP A 459 5.82 -27.06 -1.07
CA ASP A 459 6.09 -27.84 -2.28
C ASP A 459 7.33 -27.26 -2.95
N ILE A 460 8.47 -27.91 -2.76
CA ILE A 460 9.74 -27.50 -3.35
C ILE A 460 9.86 -27.86 -4.85
N GLN A 461 8.99 -28.72 -5.38
CA GLN A 461 9.00 -29.10 -6.79
C GLN A 461 8.22 -28.11 -7.66
N ALA A 462 7.30 -27.35 -7.05
CA ALA A 462 6.56 -26.28 -7.70
C ALA A 462 7.48 -25.28 -8.42
N ASN A 463 6.95 -24.64 -9.47
CA ASN A 463 7.66 -23.62 -10.25
C ASN A 463 9.04 -24.11 -10.72
N GLU A 464 9.09 -25.29 -11.34
CA GLU A 464 10.33 -25.87 -11.89
C GLU A 464 11.43 -26.07 -10.83
N GLY A 465 11.04 -26.45 -9.60
CA GLY A 465 11.96 -26.66 -8.48
C GLY A 465 12.30 -25.41 -7.68
N LEU A 466 11.65 -24.28 -7.98
CA LEU A 466 11.81 -23.06 -7.19
C LEU A 466 11.01 -23.09 -5.88
N GLY A 467 10.03 -23.98 -5.81
CA GLY A 467 9.08 -24.13 -4.73
C GLY A 467 7.96 -23.10 -4.76
N THR A 468 7.11 -23.08 -3.73
CA THR A 468 6.06 -22.05 -3.63
C THR A 468 6.64 -20.66 -3.36
N ILE A 469 6.06 -19.64 -3.98
CA ILE A 469 6.58 -18.26 -3.98
C ILE A 469 5.52 -17.28 -3.47
N GLY A 470 5.83 -16.58 -2.38
CA GLY A 470 4.87 -15.61 -1.80
C GLY A 470 4.65 -14.42 -2.74
N ILE A 471 5.72 -13.70 -3.04
CA ILE A 471 5.77 -12.59 -4.00
C ILE A 471 6.82 -12.91 -5.06
N TRP A 472 6.40 -12.86 -6.32
CA TRP A 472 7.31 -12.89 -7.46
C TRP A 472 7.23 -11.55 -8.19
N ASN A 473 8.28 -10.74 -8.04
CA ASN A 473 8.43 -9.47 -8.74
C ASN A 473 9.47 -9.61 -9.85
N PHE A 474 9.00 -9.52 -11.11
CA PHE A 474 9.83 -9.44 -12.30
C PHE A 474 9.87 -8.00 -12.82
N ALA A 475 11.00 -7.33 -12.58
CA ALA A 475 11.33 -6.01 -13.08
C ALA A 475 10.27 -4.93 -12.81
N ALA A 476 9.41 -5.14 -11.81
CA ALA A 476 8.39 -4.19 -11.40
C ALA A 476 9.02 -3.21 -10.40
N GLU A 477 9.08 -1.95 -10.80
CA GLU A 477 9.82 -0.90 -10.10
C GLU A 477 8.94 -0.17 -9.08
N GLU A 478 9.56 0.58 -8.18
CA GLU A 478 8.89 1.46 -7.20
C GLU A 478 7.80 0.76 -6.36
N HIS A 479 7.97 -0.54 -6.10
CA HIS A 479 7.02 -1.34 -5.34
C HIS A 479 7.19 -1.13 -3.84
N THR A 480 6.06 -1.07 -3.13
CA THR A 480 6.03 -1.03 -1.66
C THR A 480 5.22 -2.18 -1.10
N TYR A 481 5.81 -2.92 -0.18
CA TYR A 481 5.20 -3.98 0.61
C TYR A 481 5.28 -3.56 2.08
N HIS A 482 4.13 -3.31 2.71
CA HIS A 482 4.09 -2.74 4.06
C HIS A 482 3.37 -3.68 5.03
N SER A 483 4.03 -4.01 6.13
CA SER A 483 3.49 -4.85 7.21
C SER A 483 2.95 -6.19 6.68
N MET A 484 3.83 -6.95 6.04
CA MET A 484 3.51 -8.20 5.37
C MET A 484 3.78 -9.42 6.27
N TYR A 485 2.97 -10.45 6.18
CA TYR A 485 3.33 -11.78 6.66
C TYR A 485 3.33 -12.74 5.47
N ILE A 486 4.45 -13.41 5.20
CA ILE A 486 4.59 -14.29 4.04
C ILE A 486 5.21 -15.62 4.48
N ALA A 487 4.47 -16.70 4.29
CA ALA A 487 4.95 -18.07 4.45
C ALA A 487 4.84 -18.81 3.10
N ALA A 488 5.98 -19.17 2.53
CA ALA A 488 6.13 -19.94 1.30
C ALA A 488 7.52 -20.62 1.31
N ASN A 489 7.83 -21.52 0.38
CA ASN A 489 9.21 -22.02 0.28
C ASN A 489 10.20 -20.88 -0.02
N ARG A 490 9.79 -19.93 -0.88
CA ARG A 490 10.47 -18.66 -1.18
C ARG A 490 9.51 -17.50 -0.98
N PRO A 491 9.44 -16.90 0.22
CA PRO A 491 8.62 -15.73 0.48
C PRO A 491 8.75 -14.63 -0.59
N VAL A 492 9.96 -14.32 -1.05
CA VAL A 492 10.18 -13.23 -2.02
C VAL A 492 11.19 -13.62 -3.11
N ILE A 493 10.83 -13.39 -4.37
CA ILE A 493 11.74 -13.36 -5.52
C ILE A 493 11.67 -11.97 -6.16
N LEU A 494 12.83 -11.34 -6.34
CA LEU A 494 13.00 -10.05 -7.03
C LEU A 494 14.00 -10.22 -8.17
N THR A 495 13.56 -10.13 -9.43
CA THR A 495 14.41 -10.45 -10.59
C THR A 495 14.26 -9.43 -11.71
N ALA A 496 15.37 -9.11 -12.38
CA ALA A 496 15.41 -8.34 -13.63
C ALA A 496 15.17 -9.21 -14.88
N PHE A 497 15.06 -10.52 -14.73
CA PHE A 497 14.98 -11.50 -15.83
C PHE A 497 13.73 -12.37 -15.76
N ASN A 498 13.23 -12.73 -16.94
CA ASN A 498 12.18 -13.72 -17.17
C ASN A 498 12.49 -14.49 -18.45
N ASN A 499 12.73 -15.80 -18.36
CA ASN A 499 13.12 -16.67 -19.47
C ASN A 499 14.28 -16.13 -20.31
N GLN A 500 15.39 -15.79 -19.64
CA GLN A 500 16.64 -15.42 -20.32
C GLN A 500 17.68 -16.52 -20.18
N PRO A 501 18.42 -16.87 -21.26
CA PRO A 501 19.51 -17.84 -21.16
C PRO A 501 20.61 -17.46 -20.15
N SER A 502 20.77 -16.16 -19.88
CA SER A 502 21.69 -15.64 -18.88
C SER A 502 21.11 -15.60 -17.46
N ASP A 503 19.84 -15.97 -17.25
CA ASP A 503 19.26 -16.06 -15.92
C ASP A 503 19.81 -17.32 -15.22
N PRO A 504 20.69 -17.18 -14.21
CA PRO A 504 21.23 -18.34 -13.48
C PRO A 504 20.16 -19.16 -12.76
N LEU A 505 18.97 -18.59 -12.54
CA LEU A 505 17.85 -19.29 -11.93
C LEU A 505 16.94 -19.96 -12.97
N GLY A 506 17.13 -19.66 -14.26
CA GLY A 506 16.29 -20.18 -15.35
C GLY A 506 14.80 -19.90 -15.16
N MET A 507 14.44 -18.78 -14.51
CA MET A 507 13.08 -18.55 -14.09
C MET A 507 12.22 -18.12 -15.27
N GLU A 508 11.15 -18.86 -15.52
CA GLU A 508 10.12 -18.46 -16.46
C GLU A 508 8.77 -18.44 -15.75
N TYR A 509 8.17 -17.25 -15.65
CA TYR A 509 6.75 -17.15 -15.39
C TYR A 509 5.99 -17.14 -16.72
N LYS A 510 5.28 -18.23 -17.00
CA LYS A 510 4.45 -18.38 -18.20
C LYS A 510 3.15 -17.61 -18.00
N HIS A 511 3.17 -16.33 -18.37
CA HIS A 511 2.03 -15.44 -18.16
C HIS A 511 0.87 -15.77 -19.11
N PRO A 512 -0.34 -16.06 -18.58
CA PRO A 512 -1.49 -16.39 -19.43
C PRO A 512 -2.22 -15.18 -20.04
N MET A 513 -1.91 -13.94 -19.63
CA MET A 513 -2.71 -12.75 -19.98
C MET A 513 -1.92 -11.73 -20.83
N LEU A 514 -0.63 -11.51 -20.54
CA LEU A 514 0.23 -10.57 -21.28
C LEU A 514 1.61 -11.17 -21.59
N ASP A 515 2.18 -10.79 -22.72
CA ASP A 515 3.58 -11.09 -23.01
C ASP A 515 4.49 -10.25 -22.09
N LEU A 516 5.36 -10.92 -21.33
CA LEU A 516 6.36 -10.27 -20.47
C LEU A 516 7.62 -9.89 -21.24
N LEU A 517 8.27 -8.81 -20.82
CA LEU A 517 9.68 -8.61 -21.22
C LEU A 517 10.51 -9.80 -20.76
N ASN A 518 11.67 -9.99 -21.40
CA ASN A 518 12.59 -11.01 -20.92
C ASN A 518 13.65 -10.46 -19.97
N VAL A 519 13.98 -9.17 -20.12
CA VAL A 519 14.90 -8.45 -19.24
C VAL A 519 14.43 -7.01 -19.11
N HIS A 520 14.47 -6.48 -17.90
CA HIS A 520 14.22 -5.06 -17.64
C HIS A 520 14.86 -4.66 -16.31
N SER A 521 15.11 -3.37 -16.12
CA SER A 521 15.57 -2.86 -14.83
C SER A 521 14.57 -3.23 -13.73
N LEU A 522 15.08 -3.72 -12.61
CA LEU A 522 14.34 -3.79 -11.36
C LEU A 522 14.82 -2.65 -10.48
N GLY A 523 14.09 -1.53 -10.51
CA GLY A 523 14.35 -0.33 -9.73
C GLY A 523 14.22 -0.53 -8.21
N MET A 524 13.52 0.38 -7.53
CA MET A 524 13.39 0.33 -6.08
C MET A 524 12.27 -0.61 -5.62
N THR A 525 12.55 -1.49 -4.66
CA THR A 525 11.52 -2.26 -3.93
C THR A 525 11.69 -2.04 -2.42
N THR A 526 10.61 -1.67 -1.73
CA THR A 526 10.61 -1.39 -0.30
C THR A 526 9.72 -2.37 0.46
N PHE A 527 10.27 -3.01 1.48
CA PHE A 527 9.55 -3.72 2.53
C PHE A 527 9.64 -2.88 3.81
N SER A 528 8.52 -2.39 4.32
CA SER A 528 8.47 -1.50 5.49
C SER A 528 7.40 -1.93 6.49
N GLY A 529 7.30 -1.25 7.63
CA GLY A 529 6.42 -1.67 8.73
C GLY A 529 6.96 -2.92 9.42
N GLU A 530 6.08 -3.82 9.88
CA GLU A 530 6.49 -5.10 10.45
C GLU A 530 6.33 -6.21 9.41
N CYS A 531 7.43 -6.56 8.74
CA CYS A 531 7.41 -7.64 7.74
C CYS A 531 7.93 -8.96 8.32
N PHE A 532 7.23 -10.06 8.10
CA PHE A 532 7.60 -11.40 8.51
C PHE A 532 7.70 -12.33 7.29
N LEU A 533 8.91 -12.80 6.99
CA LEU A 533 9.21 -13.67 5.86
C LEU A 533 9.63 -15.05 6.38
N ASN A 534 8.80 -16.07 6.14
CA ASN A 534 8.99 -17.42 6.65
C ASN A 534 9.22 -18.42 5.51
N ALA A 535 10.46 -18.86 5.36
CA ALA A 535 10.84 -19.91 4.43
C ALA A 535 10.33 -21.28 4.93
N ILE A 536 9.21 -21.75 4.36
CA ILE A 536 8.58 -22.99 4.75
C ILE A 536 9.53 -24.17 4.48
N GLY A 537 9.69 -25.02 5.50
CA GLY A 537 10.52 -26.20 5.44
C GLY A 537 12.03 -25.96 5.37
N ARG A 538 12.51 -24.70 5.32
CA ARG A 538 13.93 -24.33 5.13
C ARG A 538 14.58 -24.99 3.90
N ARG A 539 13.79 -25.21 2.86
CA ARG A 539 14.21 -25.85 1.60
C ARG A 539 14.72 -24.85 0.57
N ALA A 540 14.61 -23.56 0.85
CA ALA A 540 15.00 -22.49 -0.05
C ALA A 540 15.31 -21.19 0.73
N PRO A 541 16.03 -20.23 0.10
CA PRO A 541 16.22 -18.90 0.69
C PRO A 541 14.90 -18.17 0.92
N ALA A 542 14.85 -17.32 1.96
CA ALA A 542 13.67 -16.51 2.20
C ALA A 542 13.48 -15.42 1.12
N VAL A 543 14.59 -14.81 0.69
CA VAL A 543 14.64 -13.78 -0.33
C VAL A 543 15.64 -14.19 -1.41
N THR A 544 15.19 -14.23 -2.66
CA THR A 544 16.07 -14.42 -3.82
C THR A 544 16.10 -13.15 -4.64
N THR A 545 17.29 -12.68 -5.02
CA THR A 545 17.44 -11.53 -5.91
C THR A 545 18.26 -11.90 -7.14
N ASN A 546 17.93 -11.31 -8.29
CA ASN A 546 18.73 -11.42 -9.50
C ASN A 546 18.78 -10.08 -10.24
N CYS A 547 19.93 -9.42 -10.20
CA CYS A 547 20.14 -8.08 -10.78
C CYS A 547 19.14 -7.01 -10.28
N ALA A 548 18.82 -7.04 -8.98
CA ALA A 548 17.97 -6.03 -8.35
C ALA A 548 18.75 -4.75 -8.04
N ASN A 549 18.24 -3.57 -8.39
CA ASN A 549 18.96 -2.32 -8.17
C ASN A 549 18.93 -1.92 -6.68
N THR A 550 17.79 -1.44 -6.20
CA THR A 550 17.65 -0.92 -4.83
C THR A 550 16.59 -1.71 -4.07
N ILE A 551 16.97 -2.29 -2.93
CA ILE A 551 16.04 -2.98 -2.05
C ILE A 551 16.17 -2.41 -0.64
N ARG A 552 15.03 -2.09 -0.03
CA ARG A 552 14.94 -1.66 1.37
C ARG A 552 14.10 -2.65 2.16
N PHE A 553 14.62 -3.16 3.25
CA PHE A 553 13.91 -3.97 4.24
C PHE A 553 14.04 -3.29 5.60
N GLU A 554 12.92 -2.81 6.14
CA GLU A 554 12.86 -2.15 7.43
C GLU A 554 12.08 -3.02 8.41
N ASN A 555 12.62 -3.18 9.62
CA ASN A 555 11.99 -3.95 10.70
C ASN A 555 11.44 -5.30 10.20
N THR A 556 12.27 -6.00 9.42
CA THR A 556 11.90 -7.28 8.80
C THR A 556 12.41 -8.43 9.65
N TYR A 557 11.52 -9.34 10.01
CA TYR A 557 11.86 -10.65 10.55
C TYR A 557 11.93 -11.66 9.42
N ILE A 558 13.05 -12.38 9.32
CA ILE A 558 13.24 -13.49 8.38
C ILE A 558 13.47 -14.77 9.18
N GLY A 559 12.62 -15.77 8.96
CA GLY A 559 12.71 -17.06 9.62
C GLY A 559 12.48 -18.23 8.68
N GLY A 560 12.53 -19.44 9.26
CA GLY A 560 12.13 -20.65 8.57
C GLY A 560 11.48 -21.64 9.53
N SER A 561 10.30 -22.13 9.17
CA SER A 561 9.64 -23.20 9.92
C SER A 561 10.51 -24.46 10.02
N PRO A 562 10.44 -25.23 11.13
CA PRO A 562 11.18 -26.48 11.26
C PRO A 562 10.90 -27.42 10.07
N GLY A 563 11.94 -27.98 9.45
CA GLY A 563 11.80 -28.79 8.23
C GLY A 563 13.11 -29.37 7.70
N ALA A 564 13.02 -30.11 6.59
CA ALA A 564 14.11 -30.86 5.99
C ALA A 564 15.32 -29.97 5.63
N LYS A 565 16.51 -30.47 5.96
CA LYS A 565 17.82 -29.78 5.95
C LYS A 565 18.13 -29.04 4.64
N SER A 566 18.60 -27.78 4.78
CA SER A 566 19.32 -26.95 3.80
C SER A 566 18.56 -26.60 2.50
N PRO A 567 18.57 -25.33 2.04
CA PRO A 567 19.45 -24.22 2.42
C PRO A 567 18.94 -23.41 3.61
N ALA A 568 19.84 -23.16 4.56
CA ALA A 568 19.58 -22.31 5.72
C ALA A 568 20.12 -20.89 5.51
N HIS A 569 19.70 -20.16 4.47
CA HIS A 569 20.10 -18.75 4.29
C HIS A 569 18.92 -17.80 4.07
N ALA A 570 19.03 -16.57 4.59
CA ALA A 570 17.98 -15.55 4.45
C ALA A 570 17.94 -14.96 3.04
N PHE A 571 19.09 -14.61 2.48
CA PHE A 571 19.24 -14.04 1.13
C PHE A 571 20.06 -14.95 0.22
N GLU A 572 19.59 -15.14 -1.02
CA GLU A 572 20.41 -15.61 -2.13
C GLU A 572 20.46 -14.55 -3.23
N VAL A 573 21.66 -14.10 -3.59
CA VAL A 573 21.87 -12.95 -4.47
C VAL A 573 22.62 -13.37 -5.72
N TYR A 574 21.98 -13.22 -6.87
CA TYR A 574 22.52 -13.41 -8.21
C TYR A 574 22.69 -12.06 -8.91
N GLY A 575 23.68 -11.97 -9.80
CA GLY A 575 23.97 -10.73 -10.51
C GLY A 575 24.33 -9.58 -9.55
N SER A 576 24.01 -8.34 -9.90
CA SER A 576 24.31 -7.17 -9.08
C SER A 576 23.14 -6.75 -8.19
N LEU A 577 23.39 -6.59 -6.89
CA LEU A 577 22.52 -5.93 -5.93
C LEU A 577 23.15 -4.60 -5.50
N VAL A 578 22.63 -3.47 -6.02
CA VAL A 578 23.36 -2.17 -6.01
C VAL A 578 23.14 -1.32 -4.76
N SER A 579 22.02 -1.48 -4.08
CA SER A 579 21.76 -0.79 -2.81
C SER A 579 20.80 -1.60 -1.95
N LEU A 580 21.35 -2.45 -1.09
CA LEU A 580 20.58 -3.14 -0.06
C LEU A 580 20.59 -2.34 1.24
N ASN A 581 19.45 -1.81 1.66
CA ASN A 581 19.26 -1.27 3.00
C ASN A 581 18.46 -2.26 3.83
N TYR A 582 19.10 -2.96 4.78
CA TYR A 582 18.44 -3.97 5.61
C TYR A 582 18.55 -3.61 7.09
N SER A 583 17.44 -3.67 7.81
CA SER A 583 17.41 -3.64 9.27
C SER A 583 16.37 -4.65 9.76
N GLY A 584 16.81 -5.65 10.52
CA GLY A 584 15.90 -6.73 10.90
C GLY A 584 16.51 -7.87 11.69
N VAL A 585 15.66 -8.86 11.97
CA VAL A 585 16.00 -10.08 12.70
C VAL A 585 16.04 -11.25 11.73
N VAL A 586 17.08 -12.09 11.82
CA VAL A 586 17.13 -13.39 11.16
C VAL A 586 17.13 -14.46 12.23
N GLU A 587 16.13 -15.32 12.22
CA GLU A 587 16.02 -16.43 13.16
C GLU A 587 16.00 -17.76 12.41
N SER A 588 16.55 -18.80 13.03
CA SER A 588 16.48 -20.19 12.58
C SER A 588 17.14 -20.55 11.23
N LEU A 589 17.51 -19.54 10.45
CA LEU A 589 18.37 -19.63 9.27
C LEU A 589 19.81 -19.35 9.71
N ALA A 590 20.73 -20.21 9.29
CA ALA A 590 22.10 -20.12 9.74
C ALA A 590 22.82 -18.94 9.06
N THR A 591 22.71 -18.80 7.75
CA THR A 591 23.47 -17.82 6.97
C THR A 591 22.59 -16.58 6.67
N PHE A 592 23.16 -15.38 6.77
CA PHE A 592 22.44 -14.18 6.33
C PHE A 592 22.32 -14.18 4.81
N MET A 593 23.45 -14.29 4.11
CA MET A 593 23.48 -14.15 2.66
C MET A 593 24.40 -15.17 2.00
N LYS A 594 23.93 -15.74 0.90
CA LYS A 594 24.73 -16.44 -0.10
C LYS A 594 24.79 -15.58 -1.36
N LEU A 595 25.99 -15.13 -1.69
CA LEU A 595 26.25 -14.18 -2.76
C LEU A 595 26.94 -14.90 -3.92
N HIS A 596 26.35 -14.85 -5.11
CA HIS A 596 26.94 -15.37 -6.34
C HIS A 596 27.47 -14.26 -7.25
N GLY A 597 26.96 -13.03 -7.11
CA GLY A 597 27.37 -11.86 -7.88
C GLY A 597 27.85 -10.70 -7.00
N GLN A 598 27.44 -9.48 -7.32
CA GLN A 598 27.97 -8.27 -6.67
C GLN A 598 26.97 -7.72 -5.64
N LEU A 599 27.45 -7.39 -4.45
CA LEU A 599 26.76 -6.58 -3.48
C LEU A 599 27.46 -5.22 -3.43
N ILE A 600 26.79 -4.17 -3.88
CA ILE A 600 27.35 -2.81 -4.00
C ILE A 600 26.57 -1.90 -3.06
N ASN A 601 27.23 -0.92 -2.44
CA ASN A 601 26.63 0.13 -1.59
C ASN A 601 25.57 -0.39 -0.60
N ALA A 602 25.75 -1.59 -0.04
CA ALA A 602 24.81 -2.16 0.90
C ALA A 602 25.04 -1.60 2.31
N ASN A 603 23.95 -1.41 3.06
CA ASN A 603 23.94 -1.07 4.47
C ASN A 603 22.97 -2.02 5.19
N ALA A 604 23.51 -3.08 5.79
CA ALA A 604 22.72 -4.09 6.47
C ALA A 604 23.05 -4.14 7.97
N THR A 605 22.03 -4.07 8.81
CA THR A 605 22.09 -4.34 10.25
C THR A 605 21.22 -5.55 10.56
N VAL A 606 21.86 -6.66 10.93
CA VAL A 606 21.21 -7.96 11.12
C VAL A 606 21.36 -8.38 12.57
N THR A 607 20.25 -8.62 13.24
CA THR A 607 20.23 -9.29 14.54
C THR A 607 19.90 -10.75 14.34
N PHE A 608 20.73 -11.66 14.84
CA PHE A 608 20.50 -13.08 14.75
C PHE A 608 19.93 -13.61 16.07
N GLY A 609 18.77 -14.27 16.00
CA GLY A 609 18.12 -14.89 17.16
C GLY A 609 18.04 -16.41 17.04
N ASN A 610 18.20 -17.13 18.16
CA ASN A 610 17.83 -18.54 18.31
C ASN A 610 18.37 -19.49 17.20
N ILE A 611 19.69 -19.44 16.96
CA ILE A 611 20.34 -20.28 15.93
C ILE A 611 21.02 -21.47 16.57
N THR A 612 20.55 -22.67 16.22
CA THR A 612 21.11 -23.93 16.74
C THR A 612 22.30 -24.44 15.91
N THR A 613 22.44 -24.03 14.66
CA THR A 613 23.54 -24.42 13.76
C THR A 613 24.65 -23.36 13.72
N VAL A 614 25.66 -23.54 14.57
CA VAL A 614 26.78 -22.59 14.72
C VAL A 614 27.89 -22.74 13.66
N ASN A 615 27.92 -23.84 12.91
CA ASN A 615 29.04 -24.16 11.99
C ASN A 615 28.98 -23.47 10.62
N GLU A 616 27.88 -22.78 10.31
CA GLU A 616 27.70 -22.11 9.02
C GLU A 616 28.16 -20.65 9.08
N SER A 617 28.76 -20.15 8.00
CA SER A 617 29.14 -18.74 7.89
C SER A 617 27.93 -17.82 7.75
N LEU A 618 28.05 -16.60 8.28
CA LEU A 618 27.03 -15.56 8.13
C LEU A 618 26.95 -15.07 6.67
N LEU A 619 28.09 -14.96 6.01
CA LEU A 619 28.20 -14.63 4.59
C LEU A 619 28.90 -15.77 3.82
N LYS A 620 28.26 -16.26 2.76
CA LYS A 620 28.80 -17.25 1.83
C LYS A 620 29.02 -16.58 0.47
N MET A 621 30.24 -16.58 -0.02
CA MET A 621 30.60 -15.94 -1.29
C MET A 621 30.97 -17.00 -2.33
N GLY A 622 30.31 -17.00 -3.48
CA GLY A 622 30.71 -17.77 -4.67
C GLY A 622 32.00 -17.23 -5.29
N SER A 623 32.48 -17.90 -6.35
CA SER A 623 33.73 -17.54 -7.04
C SER A 623 33.74 -16.13 -7.60
N ASP A 624 32.61 -15.70 -8.14
CA ASP A 624 32.45 -14.41 -8.82
C ASP A 624 31.86 -13.33 -7.90
N ALA A 625 31.70 -13.68 -6.62
CA ALA A 625 31.05 -12.81 -5.65
C ALA A 625 31.95 -11.64 -5.26
N LYS A 626 31.40 -10.43 -5.24
CA LYS A 626 32.11 -9.21 -4.81
C LYS A 626 31.26 -8.41 -3.83
N VAL A 627 31.89 -7.88 -2.79
CA VAL A 627 31.26 -6.90 -1.88
C VAL A 627 32.00 -5.58 -2.08
N VAL A 628 31.30 -4.52 -2.47
CA VAL A 628 31.87 -3.24 -2.87
C VAL A 628 31.18 -2.12 -2.11
N ASN A 629 31.96 -1.26 -1.44
CA ASN A 629 31.47 -0.08 -0.70
C ASN A 629 30.29 -0.39 0.24
N SER A 630 30.32 -1.55 0.90
CA SER A 630 29.17 -2.07 1.63
C SER A 630 29.49 -2.21 3.11
N THR A 631 28.55 -1.84 3.97
CA THR A 631 28.62 -2.01 5.41
C THR A 631 27.65 -3.08 5.87
N LEU A 632 28.17 -4.19 6.40
CA LEU A 632 27.38 -5.26 7.01
C LEU A 632 27.68 -5.32 8.50
N LYS A 633 26.64 -5.21 9.34
CA LYS A 633 26.71 -5.26 10.80
C LYS A 633 25.90 -6.44 11.30
N PHE A 634 26.54 -7.33 12.04
CA PHE A 634 25.90 -8.50 12.64
C PHE A 634 25.88 -8.36 14.16
N GLN A 635 24.71 -8.54 14.75
CA GLN A 635 24.51 -8.69 16.19
C GLN A 635 24.16 -10.15 16.48
N LEU A 636 25.01 -10.79 17.27
CA LEU A 636 24.92 -12.20 17.63
C LEU A 636 24.55 -12.35 19.11
N GLU A 637 23.73 -13.34 19.45
CA GLU A 637 23.47 -13.70 20.85
C GLU A 637 24.73 -14.29 21.50
N ALA A 638 24.90 -14.05 22.80
CA ALA A 638 26.15 -14.20 23.59
C ALA A 638 26.81 -15.60 23.57
N ASN A 639 26.13 -16.62 23.03
CA ASN A 639 26.60 -18.01 22.99
C ASN A 639 26.84 -18.55 21.57
N SER A 640 26.83 -17.69 20.55
CA SER A 640 27.00 -18.12 19.15
C SER A 640 28.43 -17.89 18.63
N ASN A 641 29.34 -18.86 18.88
CA ASN A 641 30.64 -18.89 18.22
C ASN A 641 30.45 -19.32 16.76
N ARG A 642 30.56 -18.39 15.81
CA ARG A 642 30.29 -18.66 14.39
C ARG A 642 31.38 -18.14 13.47
N PRO A 643 31.69 -18.87 12.39
CA PRO A 643 32.43 -18.30 11.26
C PRO A 643 31.67 -17.09 10.70
N LEU A 644 32.37 -15.99 10.44
CA LEU A 644 31.74 -14.79 9.88
C LEU A 644 31.60 -14.91 8.36
N LEU A 645 32.64 -15.42 7.70
CA LEU A 645 32.78 -15.46 6.26
C LEU A 645 33.33 -16.82 5.79
N THR A 646 32.72 -17.38 4.75
CA THR A 646 33.30 -18.48 3.95
C THR A 646 33.36 -18.04 2.49
N LEU A 647 34.55 -18.14 1.91
CA LEU A 647 34.79 -17.97 0.47
C LEU A 647 34.76 -19.34 -0.21
N PHE A 648 33.93 -19.53 -1.22
CA PHE A 648 33.93 -20.72 -2.06
C PHE A 648 34.72 -20.43 -3.34
N GLN A 649 35.87 -21.07 -3.52
CA GLN A 649 36.51 -21.13 -4.83
C GLN A 649 35.97 -22.33 -5.60
N SER A 650 35.25 -22.09 -6.71
CA SER A 650 34.84 -23.10 -7.68
C SER A 650 35.98 -23.45 -8.65
N GLY A 651 37.20 -23.59 -8.12
CA GLY A 651 38.32 -24.12 -8.89
C GLY A 651 38.67 -25.49 -8.36
N LYS A 652 38.43 -26.56 -9.14
CA LYS A 652 39.29 -27.73 -9.01
C LYS A 652 40.71 -27.18 -9.21
N ALA A 653 41.48 -27.02 -8.15
CA ALA A 653 42.91 -26.98 -8.31
C ALA A 653 43.22 -28.24 -9.13
N LYS A 654 43.68 -28.08 -10.37
CA LYS A 654 44.45 -29.14 -11.00
C LYS A 654 45.54 -29.39 -9.97
N HIS A 655 45.42 -30.46 -9.22
CA HIS A 655 46.52 -31.01 -8.47
C HIS A 655 47.56 -31.26 -9.55
N ASN A 656 48.53 -30.36 -9.64
CA ASN A 656 49.61 -30.49 -10.59
C ASN A 656 50.51 -31.57 -10.00
N ASP A 657 50.10 -32.83 -10.17
CA ASP A 657 50.88 -34.00 -9.78
C ASP A 657 52.22 -34.06 -10.56
N ASP A 658 52.41 -33.19 -11.56
CA ASP A 658 53.65 -33.01 -12.32
C ASP A 658 54.79 -32.37 -11.50
N TRP A 659 54.53 -31.68 -10.38
CA TRP A 659 55.63 -31.11 -9.58
C TRP A 659 56.48 -32.19 -8.88
N GLN A 660 55.97 -33.42 -8.72
CA GLN A 660 56.75 -34.55 -8.22
C GLN A 660 57.53 -35.31 -9.31
N GLN A 661 57.30 -35.05 -10.60
CA GLN A 661 58.11 -35.62 -11.68
C GLN A 661 59.35 -34.77 -12.00
N ASP A 662 59.26 -33.45 -11.89
CA ASP A 662 60.38 -32.56 -12.27
C ASP A 662 61.50 -32.47 -11.22
N VAL A 663 61.27 -32.92 -9.97
CA VAL A 663 62.32 -33.00 -8.94
C VAL A 663 63.12 -34.32 -9.03
N LYS A 664 62.74 -35.26 -9.91
CA LYS A 664 63.42 -36.55 -10.07
C LYS A 664 64.39 -36.65 -11.26
N GLN A 665 64.54 -35.62 -12.08
CA GLN A 665 65.56 -35.60 -13.12
C GLN A 665 66.54 -34.45 -12.87
N GLY A 666 67.63 -34.78 -12.18
CA GLY A 666 68.72 -33.86 -11.94
C GLY A 666 69.39 -33.45 -13.26
N GLN A 667 69.18 -32.20 -13.66
CA GLN A 667 70.13 -31.43 -14.45
C GLN A 667 70.08 -29.98 -13.95
N VAL A 668 71.09 -29.61 -13.18
CA VAL A 668 71.40 -28.21 -12.85
C VAL A 668 72.71 -27.92 -13.54
N ASP A 669 72.66 -27.16 -14.63
CA ASP A 669 73.81 -26.45 -15.17
C ASP A 669 73.54 -24.93 -15.07
N ASP A 670 74.59 -24.23 -14.68
CA ASP A 670 74.69 -22.81 -14.36
C ASP A 670 74.12 -21.86 -15.42
N ILE A 671 73.19 -20.97 -15.02
CA ILE A 671 73.05 -19.64 -15.63
C ILE A 671 72.76 -18.59 -14.53
N ALA A 672 73.63 -17.59 -14.48
CA ALA A 672 73.60 -16.41 -13.60
C ALA A 672 72.39 -15.48 -13.88
N PRO A 673 72.01 -14.59 -12.94
CA PRO A 673 70.79 -13.80 -13.05
C PRO A 673 71.03 -12.53 -13.87
N THR A 674 70.31 -12.38 -14.98
CA THR A 674 70.09 -11.08 -15.63
C THR A 674 68.66 -10.63 -15.45
N ALA A 675 68.56 -9.38 -15.03
CA ALA A 675 67.36 -8.65 -14.68
C ALA A 675 66.38 -8.46 -15.84
N GLY A 676 65.12 -8.24 -15.46
CA GLY A 676 64.17 -7.45 -16.21
C GLY A 676 63.21 -8.27 -17.05
N LEU A 677 62.00 -8.49 -16.52
CA LEU A 677 60.74 -8.41 -17.27
C LEU A 677 59.62 -8.24 -16.24
N THR A 678 59.11 -7.02 -16.16
CA THR A 678 57.85 -6.67 -15.51
C THR A 678 56.72 -7.25 -16.33
N ASP A 679 56.13 -8.35 -15.86
CA ASP A 679 54.83 -8.82 -16.34
C ASP A 679 53.76 -8.24 -15.40
N GLN A 680 53.21 -7.08 -15.81
CA GLN A 680 51.97 -6.55 -15.27
C GLN A 680 50.82 -7.28 -15.96
N SER A 681 50.43 -8.43 -15.42
CA SER A 681 49.06 -8.91 -15.60
C SER A 681 48.29 -8.52 -14.34
N ASP A 682 47.53 -7.43 -14.45
CA ASP A 682 46.58 -6.95 -13.45
C ASP A 682 45.47 -7.99 -13.25
N GLY A 683 45.74 -8.99 -12.40
CA GLY A 683 44.70 -9.78 -11.77
C GLY A 683 44.13 -8.97 -10.61
N GLU A 684 43.01 -8.29 -10.82
CA GLU A 684 42.23 -7.66 -9.75
C GLU A 684 41.79 -8.71 -8.71
N SER A 685 42.64 -8.99 -7.74
CA SER A 685 42.27 -9.71 -6.52
C SER A 685 41.40 -8.81 -5.65
N ALA A 686 40.24 -9.32 -5.22
CA ALA A 686 39.29 -8.62 -4.35
C ALA A 686 39.98 -8.13 -3.06
N LEU A 687 40.18 -6.80 -2.94
CA LEU A 687 40.60 -6.14 -1.71
C LEU A 687 39.37 -6.02 -0.81
N ILE A 688 39.28 -6.86 0.22
CA ILE A 688 38.31 -6.70 1.32
C ILE A 688 39.02 -5.91 2.44
N ASN A 689 38.67 -4.63 2.62
CA ASN A 689 39.19 -3.82 3.73
C ASN A 689 38.37 -4.12 5.00
N THR A 690 38.74 -5.17 5.71
CA THR A 690 38.03 -5.55 6.94
C THR A 690 38.51 -4.71 8.13
N GLU A 691 37.77 -3.68 8.54
CA GLU A 691 38.01 -2.96 9.81
C GLU A 691 37.15 -3.56 10.94
N ILE A 692 37.72 -4.48 11.72
CA ILE A 692 37.03 -5.07 12.88
C ILE A 692 37.12 -4.11 14.07
N PHE A 693 36.00 -3.47 14.44
CA PHE A 693 35.90 -2.67 15.67
C PHE A 693 35.28 -3.48 16.81
N THR A 694 36.10 -4.09 17.67
CA THR A 694 35.61 -4.74 18.89
C THR A 694 35.54 -3.74 20.04
N ASN A 695 34.35 -3.29 20.42
CA ASN A 695 34.12 -2.59 21.69
C ASN A 695 33.81 -3.61 22.78
N LEU A 696 34.83 -4.25 23.35
CA LEU A 696 34.71 -5.09 24.56
C LEU A 696 35.87 -4.83 25.54
N PRO A 697 35.63 -4.97 26.86
CA PRO A 697 36.70 -4.90 27.86
C PRO A 697 37.67 -6.08 27.71
N LYS A 698 38.96 -5.77 27.91
CA LYS A 698 40.15 -6.61 27.70
C LYS A 698 39.98 -8.09 28.11
N HIS A 699 39.65 -8.95 27.15
CA HIS A 699 40.11 -10.34 27.12
C HIS A 699 40.64 -10.64 25.72
N HIS A 700 41.83 -11.24 25.67
CA HIS A 700 42.75 -11.30 24.54
C HIS A 700 42.11 -11.75 23.21
N LEU A 701 41.96 -10.80 22.27
CA LEU A 701 41.88 -11.10 20.85
C LEU A 701 43.14 -10.53 20.19
N ASN A 702 44.08 -11.40 19.84
CA ASN A 702 45.34 -11.01 19.21
C ASN A 702 45.18 -11.14 17.70
N ILE A 703 44.84 -10.05 17.02
CA ILE A 703 44.88 -9.97 15.55
C ILE A 703 45.91 -8.89 15.21
N ALA A 704 47.06 -9.33 14.71
CA ALA A 704 48.14 -8.43 14.30
C ALA A 704 47.70 -7.57 13.10
N PRO A 705 48.10 -6.29 13.03
CA PRO A 705 47.69 -5.38 11.97
C PRO A 705 48.62 -5.52 10.75
N GLN A 706 48.59 -6.66 10.05
CA GLN A 706 49.12 -6.79 8.69
C GLN A 706 48.44 -7.95 7.96
N VAL A 707 47.34 -7.67 7.24
CA VAL A 707 46.80 -8.59 6.23
C VAL A 707 46.46 -7.78 4.98
N SER A 708 47.46 -7.55 4.13
CA SER A 708 47.24 -6.97 2.79
C SER A 708 46.85 -8.03 1.74
N ARG A 709 46.83 -9.32 2.10
CA ARG A 709 46.42 -10.43 1.24
C ARG A 709 45.82 -11.57 2.08
N LEU A 710 44.52 -11.82 1.92
CA LEU A 710 43.86 -13.01 2.48
C LEU A 710 44.26 -14.22 1.61
N SER A 711 44.80 -15.27 2.21
CA SER A 711 45.17 -16.51 1.51
C SER A 711 43.94 -17.39 1.23
N ARG A 712 44.11 -18.41 0.36
CA ARG A 712 43.06 -19.24 -0.27
C ARG A 712 42.01 -19.86 0.67
N ASP A 713 42.28 -19.96 1.98
CA ASP A 713 41.37 -20.56 2.98
C ASP A 713 41.22 -19.70 4.24
N THR A 714 40.99 -18.39 4.09
CA THR A 714 40.85 -17.51 5.27
C THR A 714 39.43 -17.57 5.84
N VAL A 715 39.26 -18.22 7.00
CA VAL A 715 38.06 -18.14 7.82
C VAL A 715 38.27 -17.11 8.93
N ILE A 716 37.47 -16.05 8.94
CA ILE A 716 37.51 -15.04 10.01
C ILE A 716 36.51 -15.47 11.10
N TYR A 717 37.01 -15.78 12.29
CA TYR A 717 36.21 -16.07 13.47
C TYR A 717 36.02 -14.80 14.30
N GLY A 718 34.82 -14.59 14.83
CA GLY A 718 34.55 -13.56 15.84
C GLY A 718 33.58 -14.09 16.88
N ALA A 719 34.01 -14.16 18.14
CA ALA A 719 33.12 -14.36 19.28
C ALA A 719 32.74 -12.98 19.85
N ASN A 720 31.45 -12.72 20.07
CA ASN A 720 30.95 -11.50 20.72
C ASN A 720 31.37 -10.15 20.07
N ALA A 721 31.60 -10.12 18.77
CA ALA A 721 32.09 -8.93 18.07
C ALA A 721 31.00 -8.22 17.24
N LYS A 722 30.92 -6.88 17.33
CA LYS A 722 30.41 -6.08 16.22
C LYS A 722 31.43 -6.15 15.10
N VAL A 723 31.12 -6.88 14.03
CA VAL A 723 32.00 -6.96 12.87
C VAL A 723 31.50 -5.97 11.85
N ASN A 724 32.33 -4.98 11.51
CA ASN A 724 32.10 -4.12 10.36
C ASN A 724 32.96 -4.66 9.22
N LEU A 725 32.30 -5.24 8.21
CA LEU A 725 32.95 -5.45 6.90
C LEU A 725 32.76 -4.14 6.14
N ARG A 726 33.85 -3.54 5.64
CA ARG A 726 33.86 -2.33 4.81
C ARG A 726 34.34 -2.68 3.40
#